data_AF-A0A352SLW4-F1
#
_entry.id   AF-A0A352SLW4-F1
#
_cell.length_a   1.000
_cell.length_b   1.000
_cell.length_c   1.000
_cell.angle_alpha   90.00
_cell.angle_beta   90.00
_cell.angle_gamma   90.00
#
_symmetry.space_group_name_H-M   'P 1'
#
loop_
_entity.id
_entity.type
_entity.pdbx_description
1 polymer ?
#
loop_
_entity_poly.entity_id
_entity_poly.type
_entity_poly.pdbx_seq_one_letter_code
_entity_poly.pdbx_strand_id
1 'polypeptide(L)'
;FVNSENAGNATIPRIFSYTSEEGASGVQRTLSGVRTFTPSNGVYELNASMSTSDASGEAFLDWARVEFRSTLTAQDGVLHFYGVQGTAPGQPVRYAVEGFESNPFALEISNPMSPRWLPVTSEVVSGQTKSVIHVDEASNYADVPSILVGSAPLALTQAELVANQNLKGRHPDADVIVVTDEGLLDAVNEWASYRELTRDLSIYVVTQEAIFHEFSAGAVDPVAIRDYIKHVWDGAAQDLGRAPKTLFLFGDATYDPRGIVESNRQNRVVTWQSEESLNRINSYGSDDFFVLLNNGEGRWSPGSSNERIDMGVGRWPVQSAQEASTLLQKLKTYESMSSKGDWRTKFTFVSDDDFPEVEIKRDLHAINAEGTAEVIDANAAGLKVDRIYMLSYPVENTGGGRRVPQANADVLSAFNEGSLVMNYSGHGNQFVLADEQLFTTDVIPLLSNVSRPSIFVTATCQFGRYDDTDAQSGAEQILLTPNGGAIASFTTTRVVYTSASPGANNFGLNIQLTRAMIERDADGYPRTLGEIYRRTKNTSEGAGFNSRKFILLGDPTMRMGLPEQQLAFETLNGESLTEDPATEDPLVSLQALEEVTVTGRVIDPLSRLTSTSFNGEMVLRLFDAEREVSLPDREWVNEGRCYLENCAYTAETDLLYTGRVSVVQGEFETTFRIPRDVRFDEKPARLLGYVTS
;
A
#
# COMPACT_ATOMS: atom_id res chain seq x y z
N PHE A 1 4.66 -29.90 -31.79
CA PHE A 1 4.51 -31.06 -32.68
C PHE A 1 3.10 -31.61 -32.57
N VAL A 2 2.56 -32.15 -33.66
CA VAL A 2 1.31 -32.94 -33.68
C VAL A 2 1.62 -34.29 -34.33
N ASN A 3 1.46 -35.41 -33.62
CA ASN A 3 1.80 -36.76 -34.13
C ASN A 3 3.22 -36.83 -34.74
N SER A 4 4.21 -36.23 -34.08
CA SER A 4 5.60 -36.06 -34.55
C SER A 4 5.83 -35.11 -35.74
N GLU A 5 4.77 -34.53 -36.32
CA GLU A 5 4.91 -33.47 -37.33
C GLU A 5 5.17 -32.11 -36.67
N ASN A 6 6.11 -31.33 -37.21
CA ASN A 6 6.42 -30.01 -36.68
C ASN A 6 5.26 -29.04 -36.96
N ALA A 7 4.64 -28.52 -35.90
CA ALA A 7 3.53 -27.57 -35.98
C ALA A 7 4.00 -26.11 -36.10
N GLY A 8 5.26 -25.86 -35.79
CA GLY A 8 5.88 -24.54 -35.74
C GLY A 8 6.89 -24.44 -34.60
N ASN A 9 7.67 -23.38 -34.64
CA ASN A 9 8.62 -23.03 -33.59
C ASN A 9 8.48 -21.55 -33.24
N ALA A 10 8.85 -21.21 -32.01
CA ALA A 10 8.98 -19.84 -31.57
C ALA A 10 10.27 -19.73 -30.75
N THR A 11 11.01 -18.65 -30.96
CA THR A 11 12.20 -18.34 -30.16
C THR A 11 11.81 -17.34 -29.09
N ILE A 12 12.03 -17.72 -27.83
CA ILE A 12 11.92 -16.80 -26.69
C ILE A 12 13.29 -16.11 -26.55
N PRO A 13 13.38 -14.78 -26.77
CA PRO A 13 14.65 -14.09 -26.60
C PRO A 13 15.06 -14.09 -25.14
N ARG A 14 16.37 -14.06 -24.90
CA ARG A 14 16.90 -13.79 -23.57
C ARG A 14 16.43 -12.42 -23.09
N ILE A 15 16.09 -12.31 -21.81
CA ILE A 15 15.83 -11.03 -21.16
C ILE A 15 17.17 -10.36 -20.88
N PHE A 16 17.41 -9.19 -21.50
CA PHE A 16 18.66 -8.44 -21.36
C PHE A 16 18.59 -7.33 -20.29
N SER A 17 17.40 -7.06 -19.71
CA SER A 17 17.25 -6.07 -18.63
C SER A 17 17.90 -6.63 -17.37
N TYR A 18 19.03 -6.05 -17.01
CA TYR A 18 20.02 -6.64 -16.10
C TYR A 18 19.90 -6.03 -14.70
N THR A 19 18.76 -6.22 -14.05
CA THR A 19 18.70 -6.38 -12.58
C THR A 19 17.54 -7.35 -12.32
N SER A 20 17.72 -8.31 -11.42
CA SER A 20 16.67 -9.28 -11.04
C SER A 20 15.39 -8.61 -10.51
N GLU A 21 15.42 -7.30 -10.30
CA GLU A 21 14.44 -6.53 -9.57
C GLU A 21 13.63 -5.55 -10.44
N GLU A 22 14.10 -5.18 -11.63
CA GLU A 22 13.39 -4.23 -12.51
C GLU A 22 13.17 -4.77 -13.94
N GLY A 23 12.17 -4.23 -14.64
CA GLY A 23 11.92 -4.53 -16.04
C GLY A 23 11.15 -5.83 -16.30
N ALA A 24 11.44 -6.49 -17.42
CA ALA A 24 10.72 -7.69 -17.84
C ALA A 24 11.10 -8.89 -16.94
N SER A 25 10.12 -9.52 -16.31
CA SER A 25 10.26 -10.80 -15.58
C SER A 25 10.07 -12.01 -16.49
N GLY A 26 9.42 -11.82 -17.64
CA GLY A 26 9.17 -12.90 -18.60
C GLY A 26 8.95 -12.36 -20.01
N VAL A 27 9.04 -13.23 -21.01
CA VAL A 27 8.69 -12.91 -22.40
C VAL A 27 7.72 -13.95 -22.91
N GLN A 28 6.50 -13.52 -23.22
CA GLN A 28 5.51 -14.39 -23.85
C GLN A 28 5.73 -14.48 -25.36
N ARG A 29 5.54 -15.68 -25.90
CA ARG A 29 5.47 -15.94 -27.34
C ARG A 29 4.30 -16.85 -27.62
N THR A 30 3.45 -16.42 -28.53
CA THR A 30 2.31 -17.20 -29.01
C THR A 30 2.65 -17.81 -30.36
N LEU A 31 2.51 -19.12 -30.46
CA LEU A 31 2.51 -19.82 -31.74
C LEU A 31 1.05 -20.05 -32.15
N SER A 32 0.60 -19.38 -33.20
CA SER A 32 -0.74 -19.55 -33.75
C SER A 32 -0.70 -19.81 -35.25
N GLY A 33 -1.70 -20.54 -35.76
CA GLY A 33 -1.85 -20.77 -37.19
C GLY A 33 -2.84 -21.88 -37.50
N VAL A 34 -3.42 -21.83 -38.69
CA VAL A 34 -4.25 -22.91 -39.24
C VAL A 34 -3.33 -23.93 -39.90
N ARG A 35 -3.46 -25.20 -39.53
CA ARG A 35 -2.66 -26.32 -40.05
C ARG A 35 -3.57 -27.53 -40.23
N THR A 36 -3.20 -28.41 -41.15
CA THR A 36 -3.87 -29.70 -41.36
C THR A 36 -2.91 -30.79 -40.96
N PHE A 37 -3.34 -31.68 -40.06
CA PHE A 37 -2.57 -32.84 -39.60
C PHE A 37 -3.37 -34.11 -39.84
N THR A 38 -2.67 -35.22 -40.08
CA THR A 38 -3.31 -36.55 -40.19
C THR A 38 -3.35 -37.20 -38.80
N PRO A 39 -4.50 -37.70 -38.33
CA PRO A 39 -4.57 -38.38 -37.05
C PRO A 39 -3.89 -39.74 -37.11
N SER A 40 -3.22 -40.14 -36.03
CA SER A 40 -2.66 -41.49 -35.87
C SER A 40 -3.64 -42.31 -35.05
N ASN A 41 -4.26 -43.34 -35.66
CA ASN A 41 -5.34 -44.12 -35.04
C ASN A 41 -6.50 -43.27 -34.48
N GLY A 42 -6.83 -42.16 -35.16
CA GLY A 42 -7.88 -41.24 -34.71
C GLY A 42 -7.45 -40.27 -33.59
N VAL A 43 -6.17 -40.27 -33.19
CA VAL A 43 -5.64 -39.43 -32.12
C VAL A 43 -4.70 -38.35 -32.69
N TYR A 44 -4.77 -37.15 -32.10
CA TYR A 44 -3.81 -36.07 -32.28
C TYR A 44 -3.01 -35.89 -30.99
N GLU A 45 -1.76 -36.32 -30.98
CA GLU A 45 -0.84 -36.15 -29.86
C GLU A 45 -0.11 -34.82 -29.99
N LEU A 46 -0.35 -33.91 -29.04
CA LEU A 46 0.29 -32.60 -28.97
C LEU A 46 1.53 -32.68 -28.08
N ASN A 47 2.69 -32.42 -28.65
CA ASN A 47 3.96 -32.43 -27.92
C ASN A 47 4.67 -31.08 -28.07
N ALA A 48 5.04 -30.45 -26.96
CA ALA A 48 5.89 -29.26 -26.92
C ALA A 48 7.25 -29.64 -26.33
N SER A 49 8.33 -29.17 -26.95
CA SER A 49 9.70 -29.37 -26.47
C SER A 49 10.42 -28.03 -26.41
N MET A 50 11.10 -27.77 -25.30
CA MET A 50 11.95 -26.60 -25.15
C MET A 50 13.42 -27.02 -25.27
N SER A 51 14.21 -26.20 -25.96
CA SER A 51 15.67 -26.27 -25.95
C SER A 51 16.23 -24.90 -25.61
N THR A 52 17.11 -24.83 -24.61
CA THR A 52 17.79 -23.59 -24.18
C THR A 52 19.30 -23.77 -24.27
N SER A 53 20.01 -22.69 -24.64
CA SER A 53 21.47 -22.61 -24.53
C SER A 53 21.92 -22.05 -23.17
N ASP A 54 20.99 -21.55 -22.36
CA ASP A 54 21.23 -21.05 -21.01
C ASP A 54 20.82 -22.13 -19.99
N ALA A 55 21.75 -22.55 -19.14
CA ALA A 55 21.52 -23.57 -18.13
C ALA A 55 20.52 -23.14 -17.03
N SER A 56 20.28 -21.83 -16.89
CA SER A 56 19.29 -21.24 -15.99
C SER A 56 17.99 -20.83 -16.69
N GLY A 57 17.89 -21.07 -18.01
CA GLY A 57 16.73 -20.67 -18.79
C GLY A 57 15.53 -21.58 -18.54
N GLU A 58 14.47 -21.01 -17.99
CA GLU A 58 13.18 -21.67 -17.79
C GLU A 58 12.14 -21.17 -18.80
N ALA A 59 11.21 -22.03 -19.21
CA ALA A 59 10.00 -21.61 -19.91
C ALA A 59 8.83 -22.51 -19.53
N PHE A 60 7.65 -21.92 -19.56
CA PHE A 60 6.41 -22.55 -19.14
C PHE A 60 5.42 -22.52 -20.30
N LEU A 61 4.66 -23.60 -20.48
CA LEU A 61 3.51 -23.59 -21.37
C LEU A 61 2.34 -22.99 -20.59
N ASP A 62 1.93 -21.79 -20.98
CA ASP A 62 0.77 -21.11 -20.40
C ASP A 62 -0.54 -21.82 -20.82
N TRP A 63 -0.82 -21.84 -22.13
CA TRP A 63 -1.96 -22.56 -22.67
C TRP A 63 -1.69 -23.13 -24.08
N ALA A 64 -2.49 -24.14 -24.45
CA ALA A 64 -2.60 -24.62 -25.81
C ALA A 64 -4.08 -24.71 -26.19
N ARG A 65 -4.46 -24.06 -27.30
CA ARG A 65 -5.83 -24.08 -27.82
C ARG A 65 -5.82 -24.67 -29.22
N VAL A 66 -6.66 -25.67 -29.43
CA VAL A 66 -6.87 -26.30 -30.75
C VAL A 66 -8.34 -26.13 -31.12
N GLU A 67 -8.56 -25.55 -32.29
CA GLU A 67 -9.90 -25.37 -32.85
C GLU A 67 -10.01 -26.18 -34.14
N PHE A 68 -11.08 -26.97 -34.26
CA PHE A 68 -11.33 -27.79 -35.43
C PHE A 68 -12.83 -27.98 -35.63
N ARG A 69 -13.22 -28.34 -36.85
CA ARG A 69 -14.59 -28.76 -37.16
C ARG A 69 -14.73 -30.24 -36.81
N SER A 70 -15.77 -30.60 -36.08
CA SER A 70 -16.06 -31.97 -35.68
C SER A 70 -17.55 -32.29 -35.85
N THR A 71 -17.88 -33.58 -35.80
CA THR A 71 -19.24 -34.01 -35.48
C THR A 71 -19.50 -33.71 -34.01
N LEU A 72 -20.67 -33.14 -33.71
CA LEU A 72 -21.06 -32.73 -32.37
C LEU A 72 -21.52 -33.93 -31.54
N THR A 73 -20.55 -34.75 -31.13
CA THR A 73 -20.76 -35.98 -30.36
C THR A 73 -20.16 -35.81 -28.96
N ALA A 74 -20.98 -36.00 -27.92
CA ALA A 74 -20.54 -35.90 -26.54
C ALA A 74 -19.54 -37.00 -26.17
N GLN A 75 -18.62 -36.66 -25.28
CA GLN A 75 -17.72 -37.60 -24.60
C GLN A 75 -18.00 -37.52 -23.11
N ASP A 76 -18.16 -38.67 -22.46
CA ASP A 76 -18.51 -38.78 -21.04
C ASP A 76 -19.76 -37.96 -20.65
N GLY A 77 -20.74 -37.89 -21.57
CA GLY A 77 -21.98 -37.16 -21.39
C GLY A 77 -21.84 -35.63 -21.42
N VAL A 78 -20.70 -35.10 -21.84
CA VAL A 78 -20.44 -33.65 -21.98
C VAL A 78 -19.99 -33.31 -23.41
N LEU A 79 -20.47 -32.19 -23.92
CA LEU A 79 -20.03 -31.62 -25.19
C LEU A 79 -19.90 -30.10 -25.04
N HIS A 80 -18.71 -29.58 -25.32
CA HIS A 80 -18.46 -28.15 -25.43
C HIS A 80 -18.07 -27.83 -26.88
N PHE A 81 -18.74 -26.83 -27.49
CA PHE A 81 -18.43 -26.41 -28.85
C PHE A 81 -18.73 -24.93 -29.07
N TYR A 82 -18.12 -24.37 -30.10
CA TYR A 82 -18.39 -23.02 -30.59
C TYR A 82 -19.38 -23.09 -31.76
N GLY A 83 -20.31 -22.14 -31.81
CA GLY A 83 -21.26 -22.01 -32.89
C GLY A 83 -20.63 -21.64 -34.25
N VAL A 84 -21.46 -21.43 -35.25
CA VAL A 84 -21.03 -21.00 -36.60
C VAL A 84 -20.94 -19.48 -36.71
N GLN A 85 -19.88 -18.98 -37.33
CA GLN A 85 -19.74 -17.57 -37.72
C GLN A 85 -20.68 -17.21 -38.88
N GLY A 86 -21.14 -15.96 -38.91
CA GLY A 86 -21.83 -15.38 -40.08
C GLY A 86 -23.31 -15.75 -40.21
N THR A 87 -23.97 -16.10 -39.11
CA THR A 87 -25.44 -16.22 -39.09
C THR A 87 -26.06 -14.82 -39.31
N ALA A 88 -27.09 -14.74 -40.15
CA ALA A 88 -27.76 -13.48 -40.43
C ALA A 88 -28.69 -13.07 -39.28
N PRO A 89 -28.75 -11.77 -38.94
CA PRO A 89 -29.59 -11.27 -37.87
C PRO A 89 -31.04 -11.78 -37.89
N GLY A 90 -31.53 -12.35 -36.78
CA GLY A 90 -32.89 -12.82 -36.57
C GLY A 90 -33.18 -14.27 -36.99
N GLN A 91 -32.17 -15.08 -37.31
CA GLN A 91 -32.36 -16.50 -37.67
C GLN A 91 -31.84 -17.44 -36.58
N PRO A 92 -32.69 -18.31 -35.99
CA PRO A 92 -32.24 -19.28 -35.00
C PRO A 92 -31.35 -20.34 -35.64
N VAL A 93 -30.20 -20.62 -35.01
CA VAL A 93 -29.29 -21.68 -35.45
C VAL A 93 -29.64 -22.97 -34.72
N ARG A 94 -29.60 -24.09 -35.45
CA ARG A 94 -29.85 -25.42 -34.90
C ARG A 94 -28.59 -26.27 -34.97
N TYR A 95 -28.23 -26.86 -33.83
CA TYR A 95 -27.11 -27.81 -33.74
C TYR A 95 -27.65 -29.20 -33.40
N ALA A 96 -27.43 -30.15 -34.30
CA ALA A 96 -27.75 -31.55 -34.04
C ALA A 96 -26.58 -32.19 -33.27
N VAL A 97 -26.86 -32.66 -32.06
CA VAL A 97 -25.88 -33.27 -31.15
C VAL A 97 -26.26 -34.71 -30.82
N GLU A 98 -25.26 -35.54 -30.51
CA GLU A 98 -25.45 -36.96 -30.18
C GLU A 98 -24.47 -37.42 -29.09
N GLY A 99 -24.59 -38.68 -28.64
CA GLY A 99 -23.68 -39.27 -27.64
C GLY A 99 -24.13 -39.11 -26.17
N PHE A 100 -25.38 -38.72 -25.93
CA PHE A 100 -25.95 -38.59 -24.58
C PHE A 100 -26.84 -39.81 -24.26
N GLU A 101 -26.75 -40.33 -23.04
CA GLU A 101 -27.56 -41.47 -22.56
C GLU A 101 -28.99 -41.07 -22.14
N SER A 102 -29.20 -39.78 -21.89
CA SER A 102 -30.45 -39.17 -21.47
C SER A 102 -30.67 -37.86 -22.24
N ASN A 103 -31.86 -37.25 -22.12
CA ASN A 103 -32.11 -35.95 -22.72
C ASN A 103 -31.17 -34.90 -22.08
N PRO A 104 -30.25 -34.30 -22.84
CA PRO A 104 -29.27 -33.40 -22.26
C PRO A 104 -29.89 -32.03 -21.99
N PHE A 105 -29.21 -31.24 -21.18
CA PHE A 105 -29.40 -29.80 -21.12
C PHE A 105 -28.37 -29.08 -21.97
N ALA A 106 -28.66 -27.85 -22.36
CA ALA A 106 -27.74 -26.98 -23.07
C ALA A 106 -27.72 -25.57 -22.45
N LEU A 107 -26.53 -25.01 -22.35
CA LEU A 107 -26.26 -23.65 -21.89
C LEU A 107 -25.45 -22.91 -22.94
N GLU A 108 -25.85 -21.69 -23.26
CA GLU A 108 -24.98 -20.71 -23.89
C GLU A 108 -24.15 -20.03 -22.80
N ILE A 109 -22.84 -20.19 -22.87
CA ILE A 109 -21.87 -19.74 -21.88
C ILE A 109 -20.90 -18.69 -22.45
N SER A 110 -21.28 -18.01 -23.53
CA SER A 110 -20.47 -16.96 -24.15
C SER A 110 -20.21 -15.80 -23.20
N ASN A 111 -21.19 -15.49 -22.34
CA ASN A 111 -21.02 -14.63 -21.19
C ASN A 111 -21.02 -15.50 -19.91
N PRO A 112 -19.85 -15.69 -19.26
CA PRO A 112 -19.78 -16.49 -18.04
C PRO A 112 -20.57 -15.88 -16.87
N MET A 113 -20.85 -14.57 -16.89
CA MET A 113 -21.63 -13.87 -15.88
C MET A 113 -23.15 -14.00 -16.08
N SER A 114 -23.60 -14.49 -17.23
CA SER A 114 -25.02 -14.64 -17.55
C SER A 114 -25.24 -15.84 -18.49
N PRO A 115 -25.00 -17.08 -17.99
CA PRO A 115 -25.24 -18.27 -18.79
C PRO A 115 -26.75 -18.43 -19.07
N ARG A 116 -27.09 -18.80 -20.31
CA ARG A 116 -28.49 -18.91 -20.76
C ARG A 116 -28.86 -20.34 -21.11
N TRP A 117 -29.95 -20.85 -20.56
CA TRP A 117 -30.52 -22.13 -20.96
C TRP A 117 -31.01 -22.09 -22.40
N LEU A 118 -30.63 -23.12 -23.16
CA LEU A 118 -31.03 -23.29 -24.54
C LEU A 118 -32.07 -24.42 -24.66
N PRO A 119 -33.08 -24.29 -25.54
CA PRO A 119 -34.03 -25.36 -25.80
C PRO A 119 -33.33 -26.56 -26.43
N VAL A 120 -33.56 -27.73 -25.85
CA VAL A 120 -33.16 -29.02 -26.41
C VAL A 120 -34.42 -29.79 -26.80
N THR A 121 -34.58 -30.08 -28.09
CA THR A 121 -35.64 -30.95 -28.61
C THR A 121 -35.06 -32.24 -29.17
N SER A 122 -35.89 -33.22 -29.46
CA SER A 122 -35.49 -34.42 -30.22
C SER A 122 -36.10 -34.36 -31.61
N GLU A 123 -35.27 -34.41 -32.66
CA GLU A 123 -35.72 -34.40 -34.05
C GLU A 123 -34.99 -35.48 -34.87
N VAL A 124 -35.56 -35.91 -35.99
CA VAL A 124 -34.89 -36.83 -36.92
C VAL A 124 -34.04 -36.02 -37.89
N VAL A 125 -32.71 -36.12 -37.75
CA VAL A 125 -31.73 -35.43 -38.60
C VAL A 125 -30.94 -36.48 -39.36
N SER A 126 -30.98 -36.44 -40.70
CA SER A 126 -30.32 -37.42 -41.58
C SER A 126 -30.68 -38.88 -41.27
N GLY A 127 -31.93 -39.14 -40.89
CA GLY A 127 -32.45 -40.49 -40.62
C GLY A 127 -32.16 -41.03 -39.22
N GLN A 128 -31.53 -40.26 -38.33
CA GLN A 128 -31.29 -40.61 -36.94
C GLN A 128 -31.99 -39.62 -36.00
N THR A 129 -32.55 -40.11 -34.90
CA THR A 129 -33.07 -39.22 -33.84
C THR A 129 -31.89 -38.60 -33.10
N LYS A 130 -31.78 -37.27 -33.15
CA LYS A 130 -30.73 -36.49 -32.49
C LYS A 130 -31.35 -35.43 -31.57
N SER A 131 -30.61 -35.03 -30.56
CA SER A 131 -30.95 -33.85 -29.78
C SER A 131 -30.62 -32.60 -30.61
N VAL A 132 -31.52 -31.63 -30.65
CA VAL A 132 -31.37 -30.38 -31.42
C VAL A 132 -31.38 -29.21 -30.45
N ILE A 133 -30.26 -28.47 -30.45
CA ILE A 133 -30.07 -27.27 -29.65
C ILE A 133 -30.44 -26.06 -30.49
N HIS A 134 -31.34 -25.23 -29.96
CA HIS A 134 -31.76 -23.99 -30.60
C HIS A 134 -31.00 -22.82 -29.98
N VAL A 135 -30.28 -22.09 -30.81
CA VAL A 135 -29.58 -20.88 -30.39
C VAL A 135 -30.25 -19.69 -31.05
N ASP A 136 -31.00 -18.94 -30.23
CA ASP A 136 -31.54 -17.66 -30.62
C ASP A 136 -30.46 -16.59 -30.47
N GLU A 137 -30.44 -15.64 -31.40
CA GLU A 137 -29.36 -14.66 -31.59
C GLU A 137 -29.25 -13.56 -30.52
N ALA A 138 -29.88 -13.73 -29.36
CA ALA A 138 -29.90 -12.73 -28.29
C ALA A 138 -28.53 -12.53 -27.58
N SER A 139 -27.46 -13.15 -28.06
CA SER A 139 -26.12 -13.02 -27.46
C SER A 139 -25.34 -11.88 -28.12
N ASN A 140 -25.35 -10.71 -27.49
CA ASN A 140 -24.50 -9.57 -27.88
C ASN A 140 -23.04 -9.73 -27.38
N TYR A 141 -22.68 -10.87 -26.78
CA TYR A 141 -21.44 -11.02 -26.03
C TYR A 141 -20.28 -11.63 -26.83
N ALA A 142 -20.57 -12.37 -27.89
CA ALA A 142 -19.53 -12.96 -28.73
C ALA A 142 -19.98 -13.09 -30.18
N ASP A 143 -19.04 -12.90 -31.12
CA ASP A 143 -19.25 -13.15 -32.55
C ASP A 143 -19.57 -14.63 -32.85
N VAL A 144 -19.22 -15.52 -31.91
CA VAL A 144 -19.50 -16.96 -31.97
C VAL A 144 -19.97 -17.44 -30.60
N PRO A 145 -21.17 -18.03 -30.48
CA PRO A 145 -21.66 -18.50 -29.19
C PRO A 145 -20.87 -19.71 -28.70
N SER A 146 -20.53 -19.74 -27.41
CA SER A 146 -19.93 -20.89 -26.72
C SER A 146 -21.03 -21.70 -26.07
N ILE A 147 -21.15 -23.00 -26.40
CA ILE A 147 -22.29 -23.83 -25.99
C ILE A 147 -21.78 -25.06 -25.24
N LEU A 148 -22.27 -25.23 -24.01
CA LEU A 148 -22.04 -26.40 -23.17
C LEU A 148 -23.31 -27.25 -23.14
N VAL A 149 -23.16 -28.55 -23.37
CA VAL A 149 -24.25 -29.53 -23.38
C VAL A 149 -23.85 -30.68 -22.46
N GLY A 150 -24.76 -31.10 -21.59
CA GLY A 150 -24.48 -32.16 -20.63
C GLY A 150 -25.67 -33.08 -20.38
N SER A 151 -25.41 -34.35 -20.05
CA SER A 151 -26.43 -35.31 -19.59
C SER A 151 -26.94 -34.99 -18.18
N ALA A 152 -26.11 -34.37 -17.35
CA ALA A 152 -26.43 -33.84 -16.04
C ALA A 152 -25.43 -32.73 -15.69
N PRO A 153 -25.78 -31.75 -14.84
CA PRO A 153 -24.79 -30.83 -14.30
C PRO A 153 -23.64 -31.62 -13.69
N LEU A 154 -22.40 -31.12 -13.81
CA LEU A 154 -21.25 -31.76 -13.17
C LEU A 154 -21.57 -31.98 -11.69
N ALA A 155 -21.66 -33.24 -11.29
CA ALA A 155 -21.89 -33.59 -9.91
C ALA A 155 -20.63 -33.20 -9.13
N LEU A 156 -20.79 -32.39 -8.09
CA LEU A 156 -19.71 -32.11 -7.15
C LEU A 156 -19.26 -33.45 -6.56
N THR A 157 -18.04 -33.87 -6.88
CA THR A 157 -17.45 -35.12 -6.38
C THR A 157 -17.06 -35.01 -4.91
N GLN A 158 -16.90 -33.77 -4.43
CA GLN A 158 -16.60 -33.42 -3.05
C GLN A 158 -17.37 -32.16 -2.70
N ALA A 159 -18.00 -32.17 -1.53
CA ALA A 159 -18.64 -31.01 -0.94
C ALA A 159 -18.37 -31.03 0.56
N GLU A 160 -18.16 -29.84 1.13
CA GLU A 160 -18.06 -29.64 2.56
C GLU A 160 -19.34 -28.98 3.07
N LEU A 161 -19.79 -29.37 4.27
CA LEU A 161 -20.92 -28.72 4.90
C LEU A 161 -20.45 -27.38 5.49
N VAL A 162 -20.90 -26.29 4.88
CA VAL A 162 -20.68 -24.94 5.39
C VAL A 162 -21.82 -24.56 6.33
N ALA A 163 -21.51 -23.93 7.46
CA ALA A 163 -22.53 -23.42 8.37
C ALA A 163 -23.40 -22.36 7.69
N ASN A 164 -24.70 -22.32 8.04
CA ASN A 164 -25.61 -21.30 7.50
C ASN A 164 -25.10 -19.89 7.85
N GLN A 165 -24.99 -19.03 6.83
CA GLN A 165 -24.54 -17.65 6.92
C GLN A 165 -25.56 -16.71 6.27
N ASN A 166 -25.46 -15.41 6.57
CA ASN A 166 -26.33 -14.38 6.01
C ASN A 166 -25.60 -13.03 5.89
N LEU A 167 -24.44 -13.01 5.24
CA LEU A 167 -23.69 -11.79 4.94
C LEU A 167 -24.46 -10.91 3.95
N LYS A 168 -25.14 -11.49 2.95
CA LYS A 168 -25.97 -10.78 1.96
C LYS A 168 -27.24 -10.14 2.52
N GLY A 169 -27.70 -10.59 3.68
CA GLY A 169 -28.89 -10.05 4.36
C GLY A 169 -28.55 -9.23 5.59
N ARG A 170 -27.27 -8.85 5.77
CA ARG A 170 -26.79 -8.13 6.95
C ARG A 170 -25.95 -6.91 6.56
N HIS A 171 -26.40 -5.74 6.97
CA HIS A 171 -25.63 -4.50 6.92
C HIS A 171 -25.20 -4.12 8.33
N PRO A 172 -23.97 -4.44 8.75
CA PRO A 172 -23.50 -4.12 10.10
C PRO A 172 -23.44 -2.60 10.29
N ASP A 173 -24.00 -2.13 11.40
CA ASP A 173 -23.82 -0.75 11.88
C ASP A 173 -22.43 -0.63 12.50
N ALA A 174 -21.41 -0.43 11.66
CA ALA A 174 -20.00 -0.44 12.05
C ALA A 174 -19.22 0.73 11.43
N ASP A 175 -18.28 1.28 12.19
CA ASP A 175 -17.29 2.25 11.71
C ASP A 175 -16.17 1.56 10.92
N VAL A 176 -15.82 0.34 11.38
CA VAL A 176 -14.71 -0.46 10.87
C VAL A 176 -15.20 -1.85 10.48
N ILE A 177 -14.95 -2.24 9.24
CA ILE A 177 -15.07 -3.63 8.79
C ILE A 177 -13.67 -4.26 8.83
N VAL A 178 -13.55 -5.44 9.43
CA VAL A 178 -12.28 -6.17 9.53
C VAL A 178 -12.43 -7.51 8.83
N VAL A 179 -11.52 -7.79 7.90
CA VAL A 179 -11.43 -9.08 7.22
C VAL A 179 -10.22 -9.83 7.74
N THR A 180 -10.39 -11.10 8.13
CA THR A 180 -9.33 -11.97 8.66
C THR A 180 -9.50 -13.41 8.14
N ASP A 181 -8.61 -14.35 8.48
CA ASP A 181 -8.88 -15.79 8.37
C ASP A 181 -9.37 -16.39 9.69
N GLU A 182 -9.94 -17.59 9.62
CA GLU A 182 -10.37 -18.35 10.79
C GLU A 182 -9.25 -18.54 11.83
N GLY A 183 -8.00 -18.72 11.40
CA GLY A 183 -6.84 -18.95 12.26
C GLY A 183 -6.42 -17.75 13.11
N LEU A 184 -6.89 -16.54 12.78
CA LEU A 184 -6.57 -15.30 13.48
C LEU A 184 -7.75 -14.69 14.24
N LEU A 185 -8.92 -15.35 14.24
CA LEU A 185 -10.15 -14.84 14.86
C LEU A 185 -9.99 -14.39 16.31
N ASP A 186 -9.34 -15.18 17.16
CA ASP A 186 -9.14 -14.81 18.56
C ASP A 186 -8.28 -13.55 18.70
N ALA A 187 -7.22 -13.43 17.89
CA ALA A 187 -6.30 -12.29 17.92
C ALA A 187 -6.97 -11.01 17.42
N VAL A 188 -7.76 -11.07 16.34
CA VAL A 188 -8.50 -9.91 15.84
C VAL A 188 -9.61 -9.48 16.80
N ASN A 189 -10.27 -10.41 17.49
CA ASN A 189 -11.27 -10.09 18.50
C ASN A 189 -10.66 -9.42 19.74
N GLU A 190 -9.43 -9.78 20.13
CA GLU A 190 -8.70 -9.06 21.18
C GLU A 190 -8.39 -7.61 20.76
N TRP A 191 -7.93 -7.42 19.51
CA TRP A 191 -7.72 -6.09 18.95
C TRP A 191 -9.02 -5.28 18.88
N ALA A 192 -10.11 -5.88 18.41
CA ALA A 192 -11.42 -5.22 18.29
C ALA A 192 -11.92 -4.77 19.66
N SER A 193 -11.87 -5.64 20.66
CA SER A 193 -12.25 -5.32 22.04
C SER A 193 -11.44 -4.14 22.61
N TYR A 194 -10.14 -4.09 22.31
CA TYR A 194 -9.28 -2.97 22.71
C TYR A 194 -9.69 -1.66 22.03
N ARG A 195 -10.02 -1.69 20.74
CA ARG A 195 -10.45 -0.51 19.98
C ARG A 195 -11.82 0.00 20.40
N GLU A 196 -12.79 -0.88 20.59
CA GLU A 196 -14.11 -0.54 21.14
C GLU A 196 -13.96 0.17 22.50
N LEU A 197 -13.11 -0.36 23.39
CA LEU A 197 -12.86 0.22 24.71
C LEU A 197 -12.15 1.58 24.67
N THR A 198 -11.19 1.77 23.77
CA THR A 198 -10.29 2.95 23.78
C THR A 198 -10.68 4.06 22.83
N ARG A 199 -11.44 3.75 21.78
CA ARG A 199 -11.75 4.69 20.68
C ARG A 199 -13.24 4.86 20.41
N ASP A 200 -14.12 4.15 21.13
CA ASP A 200 -15.57 4.19 20.92
C ASP A 200 -15.96 3.90 19.45
N LEU A 201 -15.27 2.92 18.85
CA LEU A 201 -15.51 2.48 17.48
C LEU A 201 -16.42 1.26 17.48
N SER A 202 -17.42 1.25 16.60
CA SER A 202 -18.20 0.05 16.29
C SER A 202 -17.44 -0.82 15.28
N ILE A 203 -17.16 -2.09 15.62
CA ILE A 203 -16.31 -2.97 14.81
C ILE A 203 -17.09 -4.21 14.37
N TYR A 204 -16.95 -4.56 13.09
CA TYR A 204 -17.51 -5.79 12.54
C TYR A 204 -16.39 -6.67 11.96
N VAL A 205 -16.14 -7.79 12.61
CA VAL A 205 -15.17 -8.81 12.17
C VAL A 205 -15.86 -9.85 11.29
N VAL A 206 -15.26 -10.17 10.15
CA VAL A 206 -15.69 -11.22 9.24
C VAL A 206 -14.47 -11.99 8.71
N THR A 207 -14.63 -13.29 8.50
CA THR A 207 -13.59 -14.12 7.89
C THR A 207 -13.66 -14.06 6.36
N GLN A 208 -12.54 -14.11 5.65
CA GLN A 208 -12.53 -14.18 4.18
C GLN A 208 -13.24 -15.44 3.67
N GLU A 209 -13.18 -16.55 4.42
CA GLU A 209 -13.84 -17.82 4.08
C GLU A 209 -15.36 -17.64 4.04
N ALA A 210 -15.93 -16.98 5.06
CA ALA A 210 -17.34 -16.62 5.10
C ALA A 210 -17.76 -15.75 3.90
N ILE A 211 -16.92 -14.78 3.53
CA ILE A 211 -17.15 -13.97 2.34
C ILE A 211 -17.16 -14.84 1.08
N PHE A 212 -16.16 -15.71 0.91
CA PHE A 212 -16.07 -16.58 -0.27
C PHE A 212 -17.29 -17.49 -0.41
N HIS A 213 -17.77 -18.07 0.69
CA HIS A 213 -18.96 -18.92 0.68
C HIS A 213 -20.19 -18.22 0.07
N GLU A 214 -20.40 -16.93 0.35
CA GLU A 214 -21.56 -16.20 -0.16
C GLU A 214 -21.31 -15.40 -1.44
N PHE A 215 -20.09 -14.89 -1.67
CA PHE A 215 -19.79 -13.93 -2.75
C PHE A 215 -19.00 -14.55 -3.92
N SER A 216 -18.40 -15.73 -3.77
CA SER A 216 -17.71 -16.45 -4.86
C SER A 216 -18.03 -17.95 -4.91
N ALA A 217 -19.09 -18.40 -4.22
CA ALA A 217 -19.46 -19.80 -4.11
C ALA A 217 -18.32 -20.70 -3.58
N GLY A 218 -17.50 -20.15 -2.68
CA GLY A 218 -16.38 -20.84 -2.01
C GLY A 218 -15.03 -20.72 -2.73
N ALA A 219 -14.96 -20.07 -3.90
CA ALA A 219 -13.68 -19.85 -4.56
C ALA A 219 -12.86 -18.75 -3.86
N VAL A 220 -11.55 -18.96 -3.69
CA VAL A 220 -10.64 -17.92 -3.21
C VAL A 220 -10.53 -16.84 -4.29
N ASP A 221 -11.25 -15.73 -4.11
CA ASP A 221 -11.36 -14.65 -5.09
C ASP A 221 -11.31 -13.29 -4.39
N PRO A 222 -10.28 -12.45 -4.63
CA PRO A 222 -10.22 -11.11 -4.04
C PRO A 222 -11.41 -10.22 -4.47
N VAL A 223 -12.04 -10.47 -5.62
CA VAL A 223 -13.25 -9.73 -6.03
C VAL A 223 -14.39 -9.96 -5.06
N ALA A 224 -14.51 -11.16 -4.48
CA ALA A 224 -15.55 -11.47 -3.49
C ALA A 224 -15.44 -10.59 -2.23
N ILE A 225 -14.21 -10.32 -1.78
CA ILE A 225 -13.97 -9.38 -0.66
C ILE A 225 -14.46 -8.00 -1.03
N ARG A 226 -14.05 -7.47 -2.18
CA ARG A 226 -14.49 -6.15 -2.64
C ARG A 226 -16.01 -6.07 -2.78
N ASP A 227 -16.64 -7.10 -3.36
CA ASP A 227 -18.09 -7.13 -3.58
C ASP A 227 -18.86 -7.18 -2.25
N TYR A 228 -18.34 -7.90 -1.25
CA TYR A 228 -18.87 -7.85 0.11
C TYR A 228 -18.73 -6.45 0.74
N ILE A 229 -17.55 -5.82 0.65
CA ILE A 229 -17.33 -4.47 1.18
C ILE A 229 -18.26 -3.46 0.50
N LYS A 230 -18.42 -3.53 -0.83
CA LYS A 230 -19.37 -2.71 -1.58
C LYS A 230 -20.82 -2.95 -1.13
N HIS A 231 -21.21 -4.20 -0.96
CA HIS A 231 -22.55 -4.57 -0.49
C HIS A 231 -22.86 -3.98 0.89
N VAL A 232 -21.90 -4.06 1.82
CA VAL A 232 -22.02 -3.45 3.15
C VAL A 232 -22.07 -1.93 3.06
N TRP A 233 -21.19 -1.32 2.25
CA TRP A 233 -21.10 0.13 2.13
C TRP A 233 -22.37 0.75 1.52
N ASP A 234 -22.86 0.19 0.41
CA ASP A 234 -24.10 0.63 -0.24
C ASP A 234 -25.32 0.40 0.67
N GLY A 235 -25.41 -0.78 1.28
CA GLY A 235 -26.54 -1.16 2.13
C GLY A 235 -26.61 -0.38 3.44
N ALA A 236 -25.49 -0.20 4.14
CA ALA A 236 -25.45 0.59 5.37
C ALA A 236 -25.79 2.07 5.09
N ALA A 237 -25.30 2.63 3.98
CA ALA A 237 -25.66 3.99 3.58
C ALA A 237 -27.18 4.15 3.37
N GLN A 238 -27.83 3.14 2.79
CA GLN A 238 -29.28 3.16 2.52
C GLN A 238 -30.12 2.88 3.78
N ASP A 239 -29.74 1.87 4.55
CA ASP A 239 -30.56 1.36 5.66
C ASP A 239 -30.32 2.10 6.98
N LEU A 240 -29.09 2.55 7.22
CA LEU A 240 -28.66 3.16 8.48
C LEU A 240 -28.36 4.66 8.34
N GLY A 241 -28.33 5.18 7.11
CA GLY A 241 -27.98 6.58 6.82
C GLY A 241 -26.49 6.90 6.97
N ARG A 242 -25.64 5.88 7.15
CA ARG A 242 -24.18 6.02 7.24
C ARG A 242 -23.46 4.78 6.68
N ALA A 243 -22.30 4.97 6.07
CA ALA A 243 -21.44 3.88 5.61
C ALA A 243 -20.20 3.73 6.51
N PRO A 244 -19.64 2.50 6.62
CA PRO A 244 -18.34 2.31 7.26
C PRO A 244 -17.26 3.16 6.57
N LYS A 245 -16.27 3.61 7.35
CA LYS A 245 -15.21 4.52 6.86
C LYS A 245 -13.86 3.84 6.73
N THR A 246 -13.69 2.65 7.32
CA THR A 246 -12.41 1.97 7.39
C THR A 246 -12.54 0.47 7.14
N LEU A 247 -11.67 -0.05 6.29
CA LEU A 247 -11.42 -1.47 6.10
C LEU A 247 -10.09 -1.82 6.77
N PHE A 248 -10.06 -2.87 7.57
CA PHE A 248 -8.84 -3.41 8.13
C PHE A 248 -8.62 -4.85 7.68
N LEU A 249 -7.49 -5.13 7.05
CA LEU A 249 -7.11 -6.46 6.59
C LEU A 249 -6.18 -7.07 7.65
N PHE A 250 -6.70 -8.01 8.42
CA PHE A 250 -6.00 -8.62 9.56
C PHE A 250 -5.46 -9.98 9.15
N GLY A 251 -4.26 -9.97 8.59
CA GLY A 251 -3.60 -11.16 8.07
C GLY A 251 -2.68 -10.81 6.93
N ASP A 252 -1.62 -11.59 6.79
CA ASP A 252 -0.69 -11.48 5.69
C ASP A 252 -1.23 -12.09 4.37
N ALA A 253 -0.61 -11.75 3.24
CA ALA A 253 -0.99 -12.27 1.93
C ALA A 253 0.16 -13.00 1.24
N THR A 254 -0.15 -13.67 0.12
CA THR A 254 0.85 -14.19 -0.81
C THR A 254 0.46 -13.88 -2.24
N TYR A 255 1.44 -13.86 -3.14
CA TYR A 255 1.19 -13.75 -4.58
C TYR A 255 0.54 -15.04 -5.15
N ASP A 256 0.53 -16.11 -4.37
CA ASP A 256 -0.02 -17.42 -4.72
C ASP A 256 -1.25 -17.78 -3.88
N PRO A 257 -2.42 -17.18 -4.17
CA PRO A 257 -3.67 -17.52 -3.47
C PRO A 257 -4.17 -18.95 -3.76
N ARG A 258 -3.54 -19.66 -4.72
CA ARG A 258 -3.92 -21.02 -5.12
C ARG A 258 -3.09 -22.10 -4.42
N GLY A 259 -2.03 -21.74 -3.71
CA GLY A 259 -1.15 -22.67 -3.01
C GLY A 259 -0.46 -23.66 -3.96
N ILE A 260 -0.02 -23.17 -5.12
CA ILE A 260 0.74 -23.92 -6.13
C ILE A 260 2.20 -24.09 -5.70
N VAL A 261 2.78 -23.06 -5.07
CA VAL A 261 4.16 -23.03 -4.61
C VAL A 261 4.24 -23.61 -3.19
N GLU A 262 5.22 -24.47 -2.95
CA GLU A 262 5.51 -24.96 -1.59
C GLU A 262 6.11 -23.81 -0.78
N SER A 263 5.35 -23.30 0.20
CA SER A 263 5.76 -22.22 1.08
C SER A 263 5.30 -22.47 2.51
N ASN A 264 6.05 -21.94 3.47
CA ASN A 264 5.66 -21.89 4.88
C ASN A 264 4.77 -20.67 5.21
N ARG A 265 4.56 -19.76 4.27
CA ARG A 265 3.66 -18.60 4.39
C ARG A 265 2.30 -18.95 3.81
N GLN A 266 1.26 -18.53 4.53
CA GLN A 266 -0.12 -18.76 4.13
C GLN A 266 -0.76 -17.46 3.70
N ASN A 267 -1.73 -17.56 2.80
CA ASN A 267 -2.55 -16.43 2.42
C ASN A 267 -3.68 -16.25 3.46
N ARG A 268 -3.39 -15.49 4.52
CA ARG A 268 -4.34 -15.24 5.63
C ARG A 268 -5.45 -14.31 5.19
N VAL A 269 -5.11 -13.24 4.47
CA VAL A 269 -6.10 -12.39 3.81
C VAL A 269 -5.59 -12.04 2.43
N VAL A 270 -6.26 -12.49 1.38
CA VAL A 270 -5.83 -12.25 -0.01
C VAL A 270 -5.67 -10.76 -0.31
N THR A 271 -4.67 -10.44 -1.13
CA THR A 271 -4.51 -9.11 -1.76
C THR A 271 -5.02 -9.15 -3.20
N TRP A 272 -5.38 -8.00 -3.75
CA TRP A 272 -5.50 -7.85 -5.19
C TRP A 272 -4.11 -7.81 -5.85
N GLN A 273 -4.00 -8.43 -7.02
CA GLN A 273 -2.82 -8.41 -7.88
C GLN A 273 -3.22 -7.98 -9.30
N SER A 274 -2.37 -7.20 -9.95
CA SER A 274 -2.55 -6.83 -11.35
C SER A 274 -2.50 -8.04 -12.28
N GLU A 275 -3.25 -8.00 -13.39
CA GLU A 275 -3.15 -9.01 -14.46
C GLU A 275 -1.74 -9.08 -15.09
N GLU A 276 -1.01 -7.96 -15.10
CA GLU A 276 0.37 -7.90 -15.57
C GLU A 276 1.31 -8.69 -14.63
N SER A 277 2.00 -9.67 -15.21
CA SER A 277 2.89 -10.61 -14.51
C SER A 277 4.26 -10.78 -15.17
N LEU A 278 4.47 -10.20 -16.36
CA LEU A 278 5.68 -10.32 -17.17
C LEU A 278 6.57 -9.08 -17.10
N ASN A 279 6.11 -8.01 -16.45
CA ASN A 279 6.88 -6.81 -16.21
C ASN A 279 6.74 -6.33 -14.75
N ARG A 280 7.86 -6.33 -14.02
CA ARG A 280 7.91 -5.99 -12.59
C ARG A 280 7.46 -4.56 -12.30
N ILE A 281 7.76 -3.62 -13.21
CA ILE A 281 7.40 -2.20 -13.08
C ILE A 281 5.90 -1.98 -13.33
N ASN A 282 5.32 -2.74 -14.25
CA ASN A 282 3.91 -2.62 -14.59
C ASN A 282 3.00 -3.52 -13.72
N SER A 283 3.58 -4.43 -12.94
CA SER A 283 2.88 -5.23 -11.94
C SER A 283 2.66 -4.49 -10.62
N TYR A 284 1.65 -4.86 -9.86
CA TYR A 284 1.40 -4.35 -8.51
C TYR A 284 0.51 -5.31 -7.71
N GLY A 285 0.78 -5.40 -6.41
CA GLY A 285 -0.18 -5.89 -5.40
C GLY A 285 -0.70 -4.70 -4.60
N SER A 286 -2.00 -4.68 -4.26
CA SER A 286 -2.59 -3.53 -3.57
C SER A 286 -3.90 -3.82 -2.85
N ASP A 287 -4.06 -3.23 -1.68
CA ASP A 287 -5.31 -3.30 -0.91
C ASP A 287 -6.32 -2.19 -1.27
N ASP A 288 -5.93 -1.20 -2.09
CA ASP A 288 -6.82 -0.12 -2.54
C ASP A 288 -8.05 -0.67 -3.26
N PHE A 289 -7.88 -1.77 -4.01
CA PHE A 289 -8.92 -2.40 -4.80
C PHE A 289 -10.19 -2.69 -3.98
N PHE A 290 -10.03 -3.14 -2.73
CA PHE A 290 -11.14 -3.53 -1.87
C PHE A 290 -12.03 -2.36 -1.44
N VAL A 291 -11.59 -1.11 -1.65
CA VAL A 291 -12.27 0.12 -1.23
C VAL A 291 -12.53 1.09 -2.39
N LEU A 292 -12.49 0.60 -3.63
CA LEU A 292 -13.01 1.29 -4.83
C LEU A 292 -14.48 0.90 -5.03
N LEU A 293 -15.42 1.67 -4.46
CA LEU A 293 -16.79 1.21 -4.20
C LEU A 293 -17.85 1.94 -5.05
N ASN A 294 -17.52 3.05 -5.70
CA ASN A 294 -18.48 3.75 -6.52
C ASN A 294 -18.92 2.91 -7.74
N ASN A 295 -20.10 3.21 -8.25
CA ASN A 295 -20.62 2.54 -9.43
C ASN A 295 -19.71 2.78 -10.64
N GLY A 296 -19.26 1.69 -11.27
CA GLY A 296 -18.34 1.73 -12.42
C GLY A 296 -16.84 1.69 -12.05
N GLU A 297 -16.49 1.64 -10.77
CA GLU A 297 -15.11 1.41 -10.30
C GLU A 297 -14.80 -0.09 -10.14
N GLY A 298 -13.52 -0.42 -9.93
CA GLY A 298 -13.02 -1.78 -9.73
C GLY A 298 -12.52 -2.46 -11.01
N ARG A 299 -12.65 -1.82 -12.18
CA ARG A 299 -11.98 -2.31 -13.41
C ARG A 299 -10.47 -2.07 -13.32
N TRP A 300 -10.09 -0.95 -12.70
CA TRP A 300 -8.73 -0.55 -12.38
C TRP A 300 -7.70 -0.79 -13.50
N SER A 301 -8.08 -0.47 -14.74
CA SER A 301 -7.25 -0.76 -15.91
C SER A 301 -5.92 0.03 -15.89
N PRO A 302 -4.81 -0.56 -16.40
CA PRO A 302 -3.57 0.18 -16.62
C PRO A 302 -3.84 1.40 -17.51
N GLY A 303 -3.40 2.58 -17.07
CA GLY A 303 -3.62 3.84 -17.79
C GLY A 303 -4.87 4.63 -17.39
N SER A 304 -5.68 4.13 -16.45
CA SER A 304 -6.76 4.92 -15.83
C SER A 304 -6.32 5.55 -14.50
N SER A 305 -6.80 6.77 -14.23
CA SER A 305 -6.59 7.52 -12.98
C SER A 305 -7.87 8.18 -12.46
N ASN A 306 -9.05 7.69 -12.88
CA ASN A 306 -10.35 8.24 -12.49
C ASN A 306 -10.95 7.62 -11.21
N GLU A 307 -10.46 6.46 -10.78
CA GLU A 307 -11.01 5.75 -9.61
C GLU A 307 -10.40 6.33 -8.31
N ARG A 308 -11.19 6.33 -7.23
CA ARG A 308 -10.83 6.89 -5.92
C ARG A 308 -11.24 5.95 -4.80
N ILE A 309 -10.46 5.90 -3.72
CA ILE A 309 -10.81 5.04 -2.58
C ILE A 309 -11.85 5.73 -1.69
N ASP A 310 -12.91 5.00 -1.34
CA ASP A 310 -14.05 5.50 -0.58
C ASP A 310 -13.86 5.34 0.94
N MET A 311 -13.07 4.34 1.34
CA MET A 311 -12.74 4.03 2.74
C MET A 311 -11.23 4.11 2.96
N GLY A 312 -10.80 4.40 4.19
CA GLY A 312 -9.42 4.16 4.59
C GLY A 312 -9.15 2.66 4.66
N VAL A 313 -8.00 2.20 4.16
CA VAL A 313 -7.60 0.78 4.21
C VAL A 313 -6.19 0.65 4.77
N GLY A 314 -5.96 -0.41 5.55
CA GLY A 314 -4.64 -0.78 6.05
C GLY A 314 -4.59 -2.27 6.37
N ARG A 315 -3.38 -2.82 6.54
CA ARG A 315 -3.15 -4.24 6.76
C ARG A 315 -2.20 -4.51 7.94
N TRP A 316 -2.52 -5.49 8.77
CA TRP A 316 -1.53 -6.15 9.62
C TRP A 316 -1.04 -7.42 8.92
N PRO A 317 0.22 -7.46 8.43
CA PRO A 317 0.76 -8.60 7.70
C PRO A 317 1.24 -9.67 8.68
N VAL A 318 0.30 -10.31 9.37
CA VAL A 318 0.57 -11.34 10.37
C VAL A 318 0.26 -12.73 9.82
N GLN A 319 1.17 -13.68 10.03
CA GLN A 319 1.03 -15.10 9.71
C GLN A 319 0.51 -15.91 10.90
N SER A 320 0.54 -15.34 12.12
CA SER A 320 0.17 -16.04 13.36
C SER A 320 -0.43 -15.13 14.45
N ALA A 321 -1.13 -15.74 15.41
CA ALA A 321 -1.64 -15.04 16.59
C ALA A 321 -0.52 -14.40 17.45
N GLN A 322 0.69 -14.97 17.44
CA GLN A 322 1.83 -14.42 18.18
C GLN A 322 2.33 -13.10 17.57
N GLU A 323 2.40 -13.01 16.25
CA GLU A 323 2.75 -11.77 15.54
C GLU A 323 1.67 -10.70 15.74
N ALA A 324 0.39 -11.10 15.68
CA ALA A 324 -0.73 -10.23 16.00
C ALA A 324 -0.66 -9.68 17.44
N SER A 325 -0.31 -10.53 18.42
CA SER A 325 -0.10 -10.13 19.80
C SER A 325 1.04 -9.12 19.94
N THR A 326 2.15 -9.30 19.21
CA THR A 326 3.26 -8.34 19.17
C THR A 326 2.81 -6.97 18.66
N LEU A 327 2.05 -6.91 17.56
CA LEU A 327 1.53 -5.65 17.02
C LEU A 327 0.52 -4.99 17.96
N LEU A 328 -0.38 -5.77 18.56
CA LEU A 328 -1.35 -5.26 19.54
C LEU A 328 -0.66 -4.70 20.78
N GLN A 329 0.38 -5.36 21.30
CA GLN A 329 1.15 -4.85 22.43
C GLN A 329 1.91 -3.57 22.06
N LYS A 330 2.45 -3.49 20.84
CA LYS A 330 3.09 -2.27 20.33
C LYS A 330 2.09 -1.11 20.23
N LEU A 331 0.89 -1.37 19.73
CA LEU A 331 -0.21 -0.40 19.68
C LEU A 331 -0.62 0.09 21.08
N LYS A 332 -0.86 -0.84 22.02
CA LYS A 332 -1.16 -0.52 23.43
C LYS A 332 -0.06 0.35 24.05
N THR A 333 1.21 0.04 23.75
CA THR A 333 2.36 0.82 24.21
C THR A 333 2.39 2.21 23.58
N TYR A 334 2.20 2.30 22.27
CA TYR A 334 2.14 3.56 21.52
C TYR A 334 1.00 4.49 21.96
N GLU A 335 -0.10 3.95 22.46
CA GLU A 335 -1.22 4.76 22.93
C GLU A 335 -1.15 5.06 24.44
N SER A 336 -0.18 4.46 25.15
CA SER A 336 0.01 4.67 26.57
C SER A 336 0.55 6.07 26.87
N MET A 337 0.11 6.64 28.00
CA MET A 337 0.65 7.91 28.51
C MET A 337 2.16 7.86 28.73
N SER A 338 2.71 6.70 29.16
CA SER A 338 4.15 6.52 29.35
C SER A 338 4.99 6.59 28.06
N SER A 339 4.38 6.42 26.89
CA SER A 339 5.05 6.60 25.60
C SER A 339 4.93 8.02 25.04
N LYS A 340 4.15 8.90 25.68
CA LYS A 340 4.04 10.29 25.23
C LYS A 340 5.36 11.01 25.55
N GLY A 341 5.83 11.80 24.60
CA GLY A 341 7.12 12.46 24.65
C GLY A 341 7.34 13.33 23.43
N ASP A 342 8.37 14.16 23.52
CA ASP A 342 8.77 15.12 22.49
C ASP A 342 9.20 14.47 21.17
N TRP A 343 9.60 13.20 21.17
CA TRP A 343 9.82 12.43 19.94
C TRP A 343 8.61 12.46 18.99
N ARG A 344 7.40 12.68 19.52
CA ARG A 344 6.15 12.84 18.74
C ARG A 344 6.09 14.13 17.90
N THR A 345 7.02 15.06 18.11
CA THR A 345 7.13 16.27 17.30
C THR A 345 8.21 16.14 16.24
N LYS A 346 8.93 15.02 16.14
CA LYS A 346 10.10 14.88 15.25
C LYS A 346 9.76 14.11 13.97
N PHE A 347 10.00 14.76 12.83
CA PHE A 347 9.97 14.16 11.49
C PHE A 347 11.40 14.13 10.96
N THR A 348 11.90 12.96 10.57
CA THR A 348 13.25 12.79 10.04
C THR A 348 13.18 12.38 8.59
N PHE A 349 13.72 13.22 7.72
CA PHE A 349 13.81 12.99 6.28
C PHE A 349 15.18 12.42 5.93
N VAL A 350 15.17 11.33 5.19
CA VAL A 350 16.35 10.53 4.84
C VAL A 350 16.40 10.40 3.33
N SER A 351 17.57 10.63 2.73
CA SER A 351 17.75 10.48 1.28
C SER A 351 18.95 9.63 0.90
N ASP A 352 18.75 8.84 -0.14
CA ASP A 352 19.79 8.13 -0.90
C ASP A 352 20.71 9.13 -1.64
N ASP A 353 21.94 8.72 -1.90
CA ASP A 353 22.91 9.48 -2.68
C ASP A 353 23.01 9.07 -4.16
N ASP A 354 22.13 8.18 -4.62
CA ASP A 354 21.92 7.88 -6.04
C ASP A 354 23.14 7.26 -6.74
N PHE A 355 24.04 6.62 -5.97
CA PHE A 355 25.13 5.85 -6.52
C PHE A 355 24.62 4.56 -7.20
N PRO A 356 25.26 4.07 -8.29
CA PRO A 356 26.40 4.63 -9.02
C PRO A 356 26.07 5.73 -10.04
N GLU A 357 24.81 6.15 -10.12
CA GLU A 357 24.31 7.11 -11.12
C GLU A 357 24.43 8.58 -10.70
N VAL A 358 25.17 8.88 -9.62
CA VAL A 358 25.21 10.21 -9.00
C VAL A 358 25.65 11.33 -9.95
N GLU A 359 26.45 11.06 -10.98
CA GLU A 359 26.85 12.08 -11.96
C GLU A 359 25.72 12.43 -12.96
N ILE A 360 24.77 11.52 -13.14
CA ILE A 360 23.61 11.65 -14.04
C ILE A 360 22.42 12.20 -13.28
N LYS A 361 22.07 11.57 -12.16
CA LYS A 361 20.88 11.88 -11.36
C LYS A 361 21.17 12.82 -10.18
N ARG A 362 22.44 13.09 -9.87
CA ARG A 362 22.87 14.17 -8.96
C ARG A 362 22.27 14.01 -7.56
N ASP A 363 21.43 14.96 -7.18
CA ASP A 363 20.77 15.09 -5.89
C ASP A 363 19.26 14.78 -5.96
N LEU A 364 18.81 14.00 -6.95
CA LEU A 364 17.40 13.68 -7.18
C LEU A 364 16.65 13.23 -5.92
N HIS A 365 17.22 12.30 -5.15
CA HIS A 365 16.57 11.82 -3.93
C HIS A 365 16.66 12.82 -2.77
N ALA A 366 17.68 13.67 -2.73
CA ALA A 366 17.80 14.74 -1.75
C ALA A 366 16.78 15.86 -2.02
N ILE A 367 16.56 16.28 -3.27
CA ILE A 367 15.47 17.21 -3.60
C ILE A 367 14.09 16.60 -3.30
N ASN A 368 13.92 15.28 -3.44
CA ASN A 368 12.67 14.62 -3.08
C ASN A 368 12.42 14.65 -1.56
N ALA A 369 13.45 14.35 -0.76
CA ALA A 369 13.36 14.41 0.69
C ALA A 369 13.19 15.84 1.19
N GLU A 370 14.01 16.79 0.71
CA GLU A 370 13.95 18.19 1.13
C GLU A 370 12.67 18.87 0.68
N GLY A 371 12.28 18.73 -0.58
CA GLY A 371 11.02 19.30 -1.06
C GLY A 371 9.79 18.69 -0.37
N THR A 372 9.90 17.49 0.21
CA THR A 372 8.86 16.93 1.08
C THR A 372 8.93 17.50 2.51
N ALA A 373 10.13 17.75 3.01
CA ALA A 373 10.35 18.38 4.30
C ALA A 373 9.82 19.83 4.33
N GLU A 374 10.04 20.59 3.26
CA GLU A 374 9.66 22.00 3.12
C GLU A 374 8.14 22.22 3.00
N VAL A 375 7.35 21.22 2.58
CA VAL A 375 5.88 21.35 2.53
C VAL A 375 5.22 21.24 3.90
N ILE A 376 5.97 20.83 4.94
CA ILE A 376 5.49 20.84 6.31
C ILE A 376 5.55 22.29 6.80
N ASP A 377 4.40 22.87 7.13
CA ASP A 377 4.36 24.05 7.99
C ASP A 377 4.75 23.64 9.41
N ALA A 378 6.05 23.49 9.63
CA ALA A 378 6.61 22.94 10.87
C ALA A 378 6.30 23.84 12.06
N ASN A 379 6.09 25.14 11.84
CA ASN A 379 5.73 26.09 12.87
C ASN A 379 4.27 25.93 13.26
N ALA A 380 3.34 25.93 12.31
CA ALA A 380 1.92 25.72 12.61
C ALA A 380 1.63 24.33 13.18
N ALA A 381 2.38 23.31 12.75
CA ALA A 381 2.22 21.94 13.24
C ALA A 381 2.99 21.65 14.54
N GLY A 382 3.88 22.56 14.98
CA GLY A 382 4.72 22.37 16.17
C GLY A 382 5.72 21.21 16.03
N LEU A 383 6.37 21.12 14.87
CA LEU A 383 7.24 20.00 14.48
C LEU A 383 8.71 20.41 14.39
N LYS A 384 9.58 19.45 14.70
CA LYS A 384 11.01 19.46 14.41
C LYS A 384 11.27 18.61 13.16
N VAL A 385 12.03 19.17 12.22
CA VAL A 385 12.38 18.51 10.96
C VAL A 385 13.88 18.26 10.94
N ASP A 386 14.27 16.98 11.02
CA ASP A 386 15.67 16.54 10.96
C ASP A 386 15.99 16.00 9.57
N ARG A 387 17.21 16.26 9.07
CA ARG A 387 17.70 15.76 7.77
C ARG A 387 18.83 14.75 7.97
N ILE A 388 18.79 13.65 7.24
CA ILE A 388 19.87 12.67 7.08
C ILE A 388 20.04 12.40 5.59
N TYR A 389 20.76 13.29 4.90
CA TYR A 389 20.98 13.16 3.45
C TYR A 389 22.34 12.54 3.19
N MET A 390 22.37 11.33 2.61
CA MET A 390 23.61 10.57 2.41
C MET A 390 24.69 11.38 1.66
N LEU A 391 24.27 12.26 0.74
CA LEU A 391 25.18 13.16 0.02
C LEU A 391 26.03 14.06 0.93
N SER A 392 25.57 14.37 2.14
CA SER A 392 26.27 15.20 3.13
C SER A 392 27.27 14.44 4.01
N TYR A 393 27.35 13.12 3.89
CA TYR A 393 28.20 12.29 4.73
C TYR A 393 29.46 11.80 4.00
N PRO A 394 30.56 11.55 4.73
CA PRO A 394 31.74 10.94 4.15
C PRO A 394 31.48 9.49 3.76
N VAL A 395 32.09 9.09 2.65
CA VAL A 395 31.98 7.75 2.08
C VAL A 395 33.18 6.90 2.49
N GLU A 396 32.93 5.63 2.79
CA GLU A 396 33.97 4.65 3.04
C GLU A 396 33.89 3.50 2.03
N ASN A 397 35.01 3.18 1.38
CA ASN A 397 35.10 2.05 0.46
C ASN A 397 35.67 0.83 1.19
N THR A 398 34.88 -0.23 1.29
CA THR A 398 35.27 -1.48 1.94
C THR A 398 35.39 -2.62 0.93
N GLY A 399 35.91 -3.78 1.34
CA GLY A 399 35.88 -4.98 0.51
C GLY A 399 34.47 -5.46 0.16
N GLY A 400 33.44 -5.02 0.91
CA GLY A 400 32.02 -5.31 0.66
C GLY A 400 31.28 -4.22 -0.14
N GLY A 401 32.01 -3.23 -0.68
CA GLY A 401 31.46 -2.12 -1.46
C GLY A 401 31.50 -0.77 -0.73
N ARG A 402 30.91 0.24 -1.38
CA ARG A 402 30.77 1.62 -0.91
C ARG A 402 29.79 1.69 0.26
N ARG A 403 30.10 2.47 1.30
CA ARG A 403 29.28 2.64 2.52
C ARG A 403 29.25 4.10 2.95
N VAL A 404 28.25 4.45 3.76
CA VAL A 404 28.12 5.77 4.40
C VAL A 404 27.91 5.60 5.92
N PRO A 405 28.93 5.13 6.67
CA PRO A 405 28.72 4.58 8.02
C PRO A 405 28.13 5.56 9.03
N GLN A 406 28.43 6.86 8.90
CA GLN A 406 27.85 7.87 9.77
C GLN A 406 26.36 8.09 9.49
N ALA A 407 25.92 8.01 8.22
CA ALA A 407 24.49 8.06 7.90
C ALA A 407 23.77 6.81 8.42
N ASN A 408 24.38 5.62 8.33
CA ASN A 408 23.85 4.40 8.96
C ASN A 408 23.64 4.59 10.47
N ALA A 409 24.65 5.14 11.17
CA ALA A 409 24.60 5.38 12.60
C ALA A 409 23.50 6.40 12.96
N ASP A 410 23.37 7.47 12.19
CA ASP A 410 22.37 8.52 12.43
C ASP A 410 20.94 8.02 12.17
N VAL A 411 20.73 7.18 11.15
CA VAL A 411 19.43 6.52 10.91
C VAL A 411 19.06 5.61 12.09
N LEU A 412 20.01 4.79 12.55
CA LEU A 412 19.80 3.91 13.72
C LEU A 412 19.50 4.73 14.99
N SER A 413 20.24 5.83 15.21
CA SER A 413 20.01 6.73 16.34
C SER A 413 18.65 7.41 16.25
N ALA A 414 18.23 7.87 15.08
CA ALA A 414 16.92 8.50 14.88
C ALA A 414 15.76 7.57 15.23
N PHE A 415 15.84 6.27 14.86
CA PHE A 415 14.87 5.29 15.35
C PHE A 415 14.93 5.12 16.86
N ASN A 416 16.13 4.88 17.42
CA ASN A 416 16.31 4.54 18.84
C ASN A 416 15.98 5.69 19.82
N GLU A 417 16.33 6.92 19.44
CA GLU A 417 15.97 8.14 20.17
C GLU A 417 14.50 8.52 19.99
N GLY A 418 13.90 8.11 18.87
CA GLY A 418 12.51 8.33 18.53
C GLY A 418 12.33 9.50 17.57
N SER A 419 11.77 9.18 16.40
CA SER A 419 11.11 10.10 15.50
C SER A 419 9.68 9.62 15.28
N LEU A 420 8.71 10.53 15.30
CA LEU A 420 7.34 10.17 14.95
C LEU A 420 7.28 9.60 13.54
N VAL A 421 7.96 10.28 12.62
CA VAL A 421 8.06 9.87 11.22
C VAL A 421 9.52 9.71 10.82
N MET A 422 9.85 8.54 10.30
CA MET A 422 11.04 8.31 9.49
C MET A 422 10.59 8.31 8.03
N ASN A 423 11.08 9.22 7.21
CA ASN A 423 10.66 9.37 5.81
C ASN A 423 11.85 9.22 4.88
N TYR A 424 11.92 8.09 4.17
CA TYR A 424 13.01 7.76 3.26
C TYR A 424 12.61 7.96 1.80
N SER A 425 13.44 8.67 1.04
CA SER A 425 13.35 8.79 -0.43
C SER A 425 14.64 8.25 -1.06
N GLY A 426 14.54 7.24 -1.92
CA GLY A 426 15.73 6.60 -2.48
C GLY A 426 15.48 5.25 -3.14
N HIS A 427 16.56 4.61 -3.60
CA HIS A 427 16.51 3.22 -4.06
C HIS A 427 16.38 2.25 -2.90
N GLY A 428 15.95 1.04 -3.21
CA GLY A 428 15.76 -0.01 -2.23
C GLY A 428 15.10 -1.22 -2.84
N ASN A 429 15.08 -2.28 -2.07
CA ASN A 429 14.38 -3.51 -2.36
C ASN A 429 13.67 -4.04 -1.13
N GLN A 430 13.21 -5.29 -1.17
CA GLN A 430 12.49 -5.89 -0.05
C GLN A 430 13.35 -6.11 1.22
N PHE A 431 14.67 -5.89 1.19
CA PHE A 431 15.57 -6.15 2.32
C PHE A 431 16.54 -5.00 2.66
N VAL A 432 16.76 -4.05 1.75
CA VAL A 432 17.79 -3.02 1.84
C VAL A 432 17.29 -1.69 1.29
N LEU A 433 17.68 -0.59 1.94
CA LEU A 433 17.55 0.78 1.44
C LEU A 433 18.94 1.31 1.06
N ALA A 434 19.05 1.87 -0.15
CA ALA A 434 20.26 2.33 -0.83
C ALA A 434 21.31 1.24 -1.13
N ASP A 435 22.05 1.40 -2.22
CA ASP A 435 23.12 0.47 -2.63
C ASP A 435 24.25 0.40 -1.58
N GLU A 436 24.45 1.49 -0.84
CA GLU A 436 25.38 1.65 0.26
C GLU A 436 24.94 0.92 1.54
N GLN A 437 23.81 0.20 1.50
CA GLN A 437 23.23 -0.51 2.63
C GLN A 437 22.91 0.44 3.80
N LEU A 438 22.26 1.57 3.53
CA LEU A 438 21.91 2.57 4.55
C LEU A 438 21.08 1.95 5.68
N PHE A 439 20.11 1.10 5.32
CA PHE A 439 19.28 0.35 6.26
C PHE A 439 19.03 -1.04 5.67
N THR A 440 19.40 -2.09 6.39
CA THR A 440 19.16 -3.49 6.00
C THR A 440 18.27 -4.18 7.02
N THR A 441 17.60 -5.26 6.64
CA THR A 441 16.83 -6.07 7.59
C THR A 441 17.65 -6.59 8.77
N ASP A 442 18.95 -6.79 8.59
CA ASP A 442 19.86 -7.25 9.65
C ASP A 442 20.04 -6.23 10.79
N VAL A 443 19.71 -4.95 10.57
CA VAL A 443 19.78 -3.93 11.64
C VAL A 443 18.50 -3.84 12.48
N ILE A 444 17.39 -4.42 12.01
CA ILE A 444 16.08 -4.36 12.70
C ILE A 444 16.15 -4.95 14.13
N PRO A 445 16.86 -6.06 14.39
CA PRO A 445 17.03 -6.57 15.75
C PRO A 445 17.79 -5.62 16.70
N LEU A 446 18.56 -4.66 16.16
CA LEU A 446 19.34 -3.67 16.94
C LEU A 446 18.51 -2.46 17.36
N LEU A 447 17.26 -2.34 16.88
CA LEU A 447 16.35 -1.29 17.30
C LEU A 447 15.96 -1.47 18.76
N SER A 448 15.79 -0.37 19.49
CA SER A 448 15.50 -0.36 20.93
C SER A 448 14.41 0.64 21.33
N ASN A 449 13.63 1.14 20.38
CA ASN A 449 12.60 2.17 20.55
C ASN A 449 11.22 1.60 20.93
N VAL A 450 11.16 0.61 21.82
CA VAL A 450 9.90 -0.05 22.25
C VAL A 450 8.82 0.94 22.68
N SER A 451 9.18 2.00 23.41
CA SER A 451 8.26 3.04 23.87
C SER A 451 8.13 4.24 22.93
N ARG A 452 8.76 4.18 21.74
CA ARG A 452 8.85 5.26 20.75
C ARG A 452 8.82 4.71 19.31
N PRO A 453 7.93 3.76 18.97
CA PRO A 453 7.94 3.18 17.63
C PRO A 453 7.53 4.24 16.60
N SER A 454 8.23 4.26 15.47
CA SER A 454 8.06 5.27 14.42
C SER A 454 6.97 4.87 13.42
N ILE A 455 6.44 5.85 12.70
CA ILE A 455 5.76 5.61 11.42
C ILE A 455 6.83 5.69 10.33
N PHE A 456 6.98 4.63 9.54
CA PHE A 456 8.03 4.54 8.54
C PHE A 456 7.49 4.72 7.12
N VAL A 457 7.82 5.84 6.49
CA VAL A 457 7.51 6.12 5.10
C VAL A 457 8.69 5.72 4.23
N THR A 458 8.47 4.86 3.25
CA THR A 458 9.51 4.45 2.30
C THR A 458 9.05 4.75 0.87
N ALA A 459 9.44 5.91 0.35
CA ALA A 459 9.26 6.31 -1.04
C ALA A 459 10.33 5.65 -1.94
N THR A 460 10.35 4.32 -1.92
CA THR A 460 11.35 3.47 -2.55
C THR A 460 10.70 2.29 -3.29
N CYS A 461 11.45 1.41 -3.93
CA CYS A 461 10.94 0.22 -4.58
C CYS A 461 10.76 -0.94 -3.58
N GLN A 462 9.59 -1.58 -3.60
CA GLN A 462 9.28 -2.91 -3.04
C GLN A 462 9.70 -3.25 -1.60
N PHE A 463 10.00 -2.26 -0.74
CA PHE A 463 10.34 -2.50 0.67
C PHE A 463 9.19 -3.13 1.46
N GLY A 464 7.95 -2.91 1.00
CA GLY A 464 6.71 -3.46 1.53
C GLY A 464 6.12 -4.57 0.68
N ARG A 465 6.96 -5.40 0.04
CA ARG A 465 6.51 -6.58 -0.71
C ARG A 465 5.99 -7.69 0.21
N TYR A 466 4.86 -7.43 0.86
CA TYR A 466 4.26 -8.30 1.87
C TYR A 466 3.66 -9.60 1.30
N ASP A 467 3.50 -9.69 -0.02
CA ASP A 467 2.90 -10.83 -0.69
C ASP A 467 3.95 -11.86 -1.16
N ASP A 468 5.20 -11.79 -0.70
CA ASP A 468 6.22 -12.75 -1.08
C ASP A 468 6.01 -14.10 -0.37
N THR A 469 6.23 -15.22 -1.07
CA THR A 469 6.10 -16.57 -0.50
C THR A 469 7.33 -16.99 0.29
N ASP A 470 8.48 -16.37 0.01
CA ASP A 470 9.78 -16.90 0.45
C ASP A 470 10.31 -16.18 1.69
N ALA A 471 9.95 -14.90 1.88
CA ALA A 471 10.50 -14.08 2.96
C ALA A 471 9.56 -12.93 3.35
N GLN A 472 9.67 -12.47 4.60
CA GLN A 472 9.10 -11.20 5.03
C GLN A 472 9.91 -10.03 4.48
N SER A 473 9.23 -9.04 3.92
CA SER A 473 9.83 -7.79 3.49
C SER A 473 10.35 -6.97 4.69
N GLY A 474 11.23 -6.00 4.44
CA GLY A 474 11.77 -5.14 5.47
C GLY A 474 10.69 -4.33 6.20
N ALA A 475 9.62 -3.94 5.50
CA ALA A 475 8.46 -3.29 6.12
C ALA A 475 7.69 -4.24 7.06
N GLU A 476 7.52 -5.53 6.70
CA GLU A 476 6.93 -6.51 7.62
C GLU A 476 7.83 -6.72 8.84
N GLN A 477 9.12 -6.97 8.63
CA GLN A 477 10.06 -7.26 9.71
C GLN A 477 10.17 -6.09 10.72
N ILE A 478 10.22 -4.84 10.26
CA ILE A 478 10.30 -3.67 11.14
C ILE A 478 8.98 -3.41 11.89
N LEU A 479 7.84 -3.83 11.32
CA LEU A 479 6.55 -3.84 12.02
C LEU A 479 6.50 -4.96 13.06
N LEU A 480 6.98 -6.16 12.75
CA LEU A 480 6.81 -7.35 13.58
C LEU A 480 7.89 -7.52 14.66
N THR A 481 8.97 -6.74 14.60
CA THR A 481 10.01 -6.79 15.65
C THR A 481 9.45 -6.41 17.02
N PRO A 482 9.74 -7.19 18.09
CA PRO A 482 9.32 -6.87 19.44
C PRO A 482 10.16 -5.75 20.09
N ASN A 483 11.33 -5.42 19.53
CA ASN A 483 12.29 -4.49 20.15
C ASN A 483 12.03 -3.00 19.81
N GLY A 484 10.84 -2.67 19.29
CA GLY A 484 10.51 -1.32 18.81
C GLY A 484 10.24 -1.34 17.31
N GLY A 485 11.07 -0.67 16.53
CA GLY A 485 10.89 -0.54 15.08
C GLY A 485 9.76 0.42 14.72
N ALA A 486 8.91 0.00 13.79
CA ALA A 486 7.79 0.79 13.31
C ALA A 486 6.47 0.32 13.92
N ILE A 487 5.54 1.25 14.13
CA ILE A 487 4.13 0.95 14.49
C ILE A 487 3.24 0.89 13.24
N ALA A 488 3.65 1.55 12.16
CA ALA A 488 3.04 1.50 10.84
C ALA A 488 4.07 1.85 9.77
N SER A 489 3.83 1.40 8.55
CA SER A 489 4.63 1.73 7.38
C SER A 489 3.75 2.12 6.20
N PHE A 490 4.08 3.27 5.61
CA PHE A 490 3.56 3.68 4.32
C PHE A 490 4.62 3.37 3.27
N THR A 491 4.40 2.32 2.49
CA THR A 491 5.47 1.66 1.71
C THR A 491 4.96 1.19 0.36
N THR A 492 5.85 0.62 -0.47
CA THR A 492 5.52 0.18 -1.81
C THR A 492 5.66 -1.33 -1.95
N THR A 493 4.81 -1.95 -2.77
CA THR A 493 4.77 -3.39 -3.00
C THR A 493 5.61 -3.85 -4.18
N ARG A 494 5.92 -2.94 -5.12
CA ARG A 494 6.66 -3.20 -6.37
C ARG A 494 7.52 -1.99 -6.76
N VAL A 495 8.18 -2.09 -7.91
CA VAL A 495 9.04 -1.04 -8.49
C VAL A 495 8.22 0.21 -8.82
N VAL A 496 8.73 1.36 -8.42
CA VAL A 496 8.10 2.68 -8.55
C VAL A 496 9.03 3.67 -9.19
N TYR A 497 8.46 4.75 -9.72
CA TYR A 497 9.21 5.88 -10.24
C TYR A 497 9.31 7.00 -9.22
N THR A 498 10.32 7.86 -9.41
CA THR A 498 10.37 9.20 -8.83
C THR A 498 10.58 10.25 -9.92
N SER A 499 10.72 11.52 -9.55
CA SER A 499 11.08 12.60 -10.48
C SER A 499 11.66 13.80 -9.71
N ALA A 500 12.30 14.73 -10.41
CA ALA A 500 12.68 16.02 -9.82
C ALA A 500 11.49 17.00 -9.68
N SER A 501 10.29 16.62 -10.13
CA SER A 501 9.09 17.46 -10.09
C SER A 501 8.19 17.11 -8.90
N PRO A 502 7.83 18.07 -8.02
CA PRO A 502 7.09 17.83 -6.77
C PRO A 502 5.63 17.38 -6.96
N GLY A 503 5.13 17.30 -8.20
CA GLY A 503 3.78 16.85 -8.51
C GLY A 503 3.71 15.47 -9.19
N ALA A 504 4.80 14.70 -9.21
CA ALA A 504 4.87 13.46 -9.97
C ALA A 504 5.44 12.28 -9.18
N ASN A 505 4.88 11.10 -9.45
CA ASN A 505 5.31 9.79 -8.93
C ASN A 505 5.49 9.80 -7.39
N ASN A 506 6.51 9.11 -6.87
CA ASN A 506 6.77 9.03 -5.43
C ASN A 506 6.98 10.40 -4.78
N PHE A 507 7.66 11.34 -5.45
CA PHE A 507 7.90 12.66 -4.87
C PHE A 507 6.59 13.38 -4.57
N GLY A 508 5.70 13.47 -5.57
CA GLY A 508 4.39 14.09 -5.38
C GLY A 508 3.51 13.34 -4.37
N LEU A 509 3.52 12.00 -4.41
CA LEU A 509 2.75 11.21 -3.45
C LEU A 509 3.24 11.42 -2.00
N ASN A 510 4.55 11.50 -1.80
CA ASN A 510 5.16 11.71 -0.49
C ASN A 510 4.83 13.11 0.08
N ILE A 511 4.80 14.13 -0.78
CA ILE A 511 4.31 15.47 -0.42
C ILE A 511 2.85 15.41 0.06
N GLN A 512 1.96 14.74 -0.68
CA GLN A 512 0.54 14.66 -0.30
C GLN A 512 0.33 13.85 0.97
N LEU A 513 1.12 12.78 1.17
CA LEU A 513 1.12 12.02 2.41
C LEU A 513 1.53 12.88 3.60
N THR A 514 2.66 13.56 3.47
CA THR A 514 3.23 14.38 4.54
C THR A 514 2.30 15.52 4.94
N ARG A 515 1.63 16.16 3.96
CA ARG A 515 0.57 17.15 4.24
C ARG A 515 -0.60 16.52 5.00
N ALA A 516 -1.11 15.38 4.55
CA ALA A 516 -2.21 14.70 5.21
C ALA A 516 -1.86 14.27 6.65
N MET A 517 -0.60 13.92 6.92
CA MET A 517 -0.11 13.52 8.26
C MET A 517 -0.22 14.63 9.30
N ILE A 518 -0.05 15.90 8.90
CA ILE A 518 -0.09 17.05 9.83
C ILE A 518 -1.49 17.66 9.97
N GLU A 519 -2.45 17.22 9.15
CA GLU A 519 -3.83 17.66 9.25
C GLU A 519 -4.51 17.12 10.51
N ARG A 520 -5.44 17.93 11.03
CA ARG A 520 -6.34 17.57 12.12
C ARG A 520 -7.77 17.37 11.60
N ASP A 521 -8.54 16.55 12.30
CA ASP A 521 -9.96 16.37 12.04
C ASP A 521 -10.79 17.60 12.46
N ALA A 522 -12.10 17.52 12.24
CA ALA A 522 -13.02 18.62 12.53
C ALA A 522 -13.05 18.99 14.02
N ASP A 523 -12.71 18.04 14.90
CA ASP A 523 -12.67 18.20 16.35
C ASP A 523 -11.28 18.64 16.86
N GLY A 524 -10.32 18.85 15.95
CA GLY A 524 -8.97 19.33 16.27
C GLY A 524 -7.98 18.23 16.65
N TYR A 525 -8.34 16.95 16.52
CA TYR A 525 -7.46 15.83 16.84
C TYR A 525 -6.64 15.37 15.63
N PRO A 526 -5.43 14.79 15.82
CA PRO A 526 -4.66 14.20 14.72
C PRO A 526 -5.43 13.10 14.01
N ARG A 527 -5.42 13.07 12.67
CA ARG A 527 -6.17 12.09 11.88
C ARG A 527 -5.72 10.64 12.14
N THR A 528 -6.61 9.69 11.80
CA THR A 528 -6.25 8.28 11.75
C THR A 528 -5.41 7.95 10.51
N LEU A 529 -4.60 6.90 10.57
CA LEU A 529 -3.75 6.48 9.45
C LEU A 529 -4.58 6.11 8.22
N GLY A 530 -5.74 5.49 8.40
CA GLY A 530 -6.67 5.18 7.32
C GLY A 530 -7.24 6.44 6.66
N GLU A 531 -7.53 7.50 7.43
CA GLU A 531 -7.97 8.76 6.83
C GLU A 531 -6.83 9.49 6.12
N ILE A 532 -5.63 9.50 6.70
CA ILE A 532 -4.42 10.02 6.07
C ILE A 532 -4.21 9.34 4.72
N TYR A 533 -4.21 8.00 4.71
CA TYR A 533 -4.06 7.19 3.51
C TYR A 533 -5.13 7.52 2.45
N ARG A 534 -6.41 7.56 2.85
CA ARG A 534 -7.53 7.90 1.96
C ARG A 534 -7.38 9.28 1.32
N ARG A 535 -6.97 10.28 2.09
CA ARG A 535 -6.74 11.65 1.59
C ARG A 535 -5.60 11.69 0.59
N THR A 536 -4.48 11.05 0.91
CA THR A 536 -3.32 10.93 0.01
C THR A 536 -3.69 10.26 -1.30
N LYS A 537 -4.45 9.16 -1.26
CA LYS A 537 -4.87 8.43 -2.47
C LYS A 537 -5.89 9.18 -3.32
N ASN A 538 -6.61 10.12 -2.72
CA ASN A 538 -7.64 10.88 -3.42
C ASN A 538 -7.15 12.21 -4.02
N THR A 539 -5.84 12.42 -4.12
CA THR A 539 -5.23 13.52 -4.90
C THR A 539 -5.00 13.13 -6.37
N SER A 540 -4.47 14.05 -7.18
CA SER A 540 -4.00 13.75 -8.54
C SER A 540 -2.88 12.71 -8.56
N GLU A 541 -1.94 12.83 -7.62
CA GLU A 541 -0.78 11.94 -7.48
C GLU A 541 -1.23 10.58 -6.95
N GLY A 542 -2.13 10.59 -5.96
CA GLY A 542 -2.72 9.39 -5.36
C GLY A 542 -3.50 8.51 -6.34
N ALA A 543 -4.06 9.10 -7.38
CA ALA A 543 -4.78 8.40 -8.44
C ALA A 543 -3.87 7.87 -9.57
N GLY A 544 -2.59 8.24 -9.56
CA GLY A 544 -1.64 7.83 -10.57
C GLY A 544 -1.29 6.34 -10.51
N PHE A 545 -0.87 5.77 -11.64
CA PHE A 545 -0.47 4.35 -11.73
C PHE A 545 0.63 3.99 -10.71
N ASN A 546 1.58 4.90 -10.47
CA ASN A 546 2.66 4.70 -9.50
C ASN A 546 2.12 4.50 -8.07
N SER A 547 1.07 5.24 -7.70
CA SER A 547 0.45 5.19 -6.37
C SER A 547 -0.25 3.85 -6.09
N ARG A 548 -0.67 3.09 -7.10
CA ARG A 548 -1.32 1.78 -6.89
C ARG A 548 -0.44 0.78 -6.14
N LYS A 549 0.88 0.98 -6.18
CA LYS A 549 1.89 0.18 -5.47
C LYS A 549 2.08 0.62 -4.03
N PHE A 550 1.61 1.80 -3.67
CA PHE A 550 1.74 2.37 -2.33
C PHE A 550 0.66 1.80 -1.42
N ILE A 551 1.00 1.42 -0.20
CA ILE A 551 0.08 0.77 0.75
C ILE A 551 0.33 1.25 2.19
N LEU A 552 -0.63 0.96 3.08
CA LEU A 552 -0.49 1.09 4.53
C LEU A 552 -0.39 -0.29 5.19
N LEU A 553 0.81 -0.64 5.68
CA LEU A 553 0.98 -1.73 6.64
C LEU A 553 0.88 -1.13 8.04
N GLY A 554 -0.18 -1.44 8.78
CA GLY A 554 -0.46 -0.86 10.09
C GLY A 554 -1.95 -0.86 10.39
N ASP A 555 -2.31 -0.42 11.59
CA ASP A 555 -3.70 -0.29 12.00
C ASP A 555 -4.30 1.02 11.44
N PRO A 556 -5.27 0.96 10.52
CA PRO A 556 -5.84 2.15 9.88
C PRO A 556 -6.70 3.01 10.85
N THR A 557 -7.07 2.49 12.02
CA THR A 557 -7.83 3.23 13.05
C THR A 557 -6.91 3.98 14.03
N MET A 558 -5.61 3.70 13.98
CA MET A 558 -4.62 4.38 14.83
C MET A 558 -4.50 5.85 14.43
N ARG A 559 -4.38 6.74 15.42
CA ARG A 559 -4.11 8.17 15.17
C ARG A 559 -2.62 8.38 14.94
N MET A 560 -2.27 9.36 14.11
CA MET A 560 -0.89 9.72 13.74
C MET A 560 0.03 9.87 14.97
N GLY A 561 -0.51 10.28 16.12
CA GLY A 561 0.24 10.39 17.37
C GLY A 561 0.94 11.72 17.56
N LEU A 562 0.59 12.73 16.77
CA LEU A 562 0.92 14.14 17.03
C LEU A 562 0.38 14.58 18.40
N PRO A 563 0.98 15.62 19.03
CA PRO A 563 0.45 16.18 20.28
C PRO A 563 -1.00 16.65 20.09
N GLU A 564 -1.89 16.28 21.00
CA GLU A 564 -3.30 16.68 20.91
C GLU A 564 -3.49 18.15 21.29
N GLN A 565 -2.79 18.58 22.35
CA GLN A 565 -2.79 19.97 22.83
C GLN A 565 -1.98 20.87 21.90
N GLN A 566 -2.40 22.14 21.83
CA GLN A 566 -1.65 23.21 21.16
C GLN A 566 -1.13 24.20 22.20
N LEU A 567 -0.07 24.95 21.86
CA LEU A 567 0.49 25.99 22.72
C LEU A 567 0.41 27.33 22.01
N ALA A 568 0.16 28.40 22.78
CA ALA A 568 0.39 29.76 22.35
C ALA A 568 1.43 30.40 23.26
N PHE A 569 2.49 30.92 22.66
CA PHE A 569 3.39 31.86 23.32
C PHE A 569 2.75 33.24 23.22
N GLU A 570 2.54 33.90 24.37
CA GLU A 570 1.77 35.14 24.45
C GLU A 570 2.67 36.36 24.57
N THR A 571 3.70 36.30 25.42
CA THR A 571 4.65 37.39 25.57
C THR A 571 6.09 36.92 25.61
N LEU A 572 6.98 37.79 25.11
CA LEU A 572 8.43 37.68 25.24
C LEU A 572 8.94 38.99 25.84
N ASN A 573 9.55 38.93 27.02
CA ASN A 573 9.98 40.12 27.78
C ASN A 573 8.86 41.15 28.02
N GLY A 574 7.61 40.68 28.10
CA GLY A 574 6.42 41.52 28.27
C GLY A 574 5.90 42.16 26.97
N GLU A 575 6.58 41.97 25.84
CA GLU A 575 6.07 42.34 24.51
C GLU A 575 5.13 41.25 23.99
N SER A 576 3.99 41.65 23.42
CA SER A 576 2.99 40.73 22.89
C SER A 576 3.50 40.04 21.62
N LEU A 577 3.41 38.72 21.58
CA LEU A 577 3.65 37.89 20.40
C LEU A 577 2.36 37.65 19.58
N THR A 578 1.25 38.31 19.93
CA THR A 578 -0.09 37.98 19.41
C THR A 578 -0.78 39.10 18.61
N GLU A 579 -0.08 40.18 18.24
CA GLU A 579 -0.66 41.30 17.48
C GLU A 579 -0.63 41.11 15.95
N ASP A 580 -1.82 41.05 15.34
CA ASP A 580 -2.28 41.16 13.93
C ASP A 580 -1.39 40.61 12.76
N PRO A 581 -1.87 39.59 11.99
CA PRO A 581 -1.24 39.08 10.77
C PRO A 581 -1.05 40.10 9.62
N ALA A 582 -1.63 41.29 9.72
CA ALA A 582 -1.48 42.36 8.72
C ALA A 582 -0.20 43.21 8.89
N THR A 583 0.53 43.02 9.99
CA THR A 583 1.87 43.57 10.23
C THR A 583 2.84 42.40 10.28
N GLU A 584 3.97 42.47 9.56
CA GLU A 584 5.05 41.48 9.67
C GLU A 584 5.30 41.20 11.16
N ASP A 585 5.37 39.91 11.55
CA ASP A 585 5.58 39.45 12.93
C ASP A 585 6.53 40.41 13.65
N PRO A 586 6.20 40.95 14.84
CA PRO A 586 7.14 41.79 15.57
C PRO A 586 8.38 40.95 15.88
N LEU A 587 9.44 41.12 15.08
CA LEU A 587 10.73 40.46 15.29
C LEU A 587 11.33 41.02 16.58
N VAL A 588 11.06 40.36 17.70
CA VAL A 588 11.70 40.67 18.99
C VAL A 588 13.17 40.25 18.90
N SER A 589 14.07 41.22 18.95
CA SER A 589 15.51 40.96 18.90
C SER A 589 16.01 40.49 20.24
N LEU A 590 16.64 39.31 20.27
CA LEU A 590 17.28 38.75 21.47
C LEU A 590 18.79 38.98 21.44
N GLN A 591 19.37 39.41 22.54
CA GLN A 591 20.82 39.62 22.67
C GLN A 591 21.50 38.43 23.38
N ALA A 592 22.74 38.15 22.97
CA ALA A 592 23.59 37.20 23.68
C ALA A 592 23.70 37.59 25.17
N LEU A 593 23.58 36.60 26.07
CA LEU A 593 23.59 36.79 27.53
C LEU A 593 22.37 37.54 28.11
N GLU A 594 21.38 37.92 27.31
CA GLU A 594 20.14 38.51 27.79
C GLU A 594 19.32 37.49 28.61
N GLU A 595 18.63 37.96 29.65
CA GLU A 595 17.59 37.18 30.33
C GLU A 595 16.25 37.41 29.64
N VAL A 596 15.62 36.31 29.23
CA VAL A 596 14.40 36.30 28.45
C VAL A 596 13.30 35.62 29.25
N THR A 597 12.17 36.31 29.43
CA THR A 597 10.95 35.76 30.04
C THR A 597 9.92 35.48 28.98
N VAL A 598 9.42 34.24 28.94
CA VAL A 598 8.34 33.79 28.05
C VAL A 598 7.12 33.49 28.89
N THR A 599 5.95 33.98 28.47
CA THR A 599 4.64 33.54 28.98
C THR A 599 3.81 32.90 27.90
N GLY A 600 2.87 32.04 28.29
CA GLY A 600 1.92 31.48 27.35
C GLY A 600 0.91 30.54 27.98
N ARG A 601 0.16 29.86 27.11
CA ARG A 601 -0.93 28.98 27.52
C ARG A 601 -1.05 27.72 26.67
N VAL A 602 -1.63 26.69 27.27
CA VAL A 602 -2.11 25.47 26.62
C VAL A 602 -3.51 25.72 26.09
N ILE A 603 -3.72 25.44 24.80
CA ILE A 603 -4.98 25.60 24.10
C ILE A 603 -5.70 24.25 24.05
N ASP A 604 -6.94 24.26 24.54
CA ASP A 604 -7.85 23.13 24.40
C ASP A 604 -8.27 22.96 22.93
N PRO A 605 -8.11 21.74 22.34
CA PRO A 605 -8.29 21.54 20.91
C PRO A 605 -9.72 21.78 20.41
N LEU A 606 -10.73 21.59 21.28
CA LEU A 606 -12.13 21.72 20.93
C LEU A 606 -12.63 23.17 21.08
N SER A 607 -12.46 23.75 22.26
CA SER A 607 -12.94 25.10 22.58
C SER A 607 -12.05 26.21 22.02
N ARG A 608 -10.78 25.90 21.71
CA ARG A 608 -9.73 26.85 21.32
C ARG A 608 -9.42 27.91 22.39
N LEU A 609 -9.84 27.67 23.63
CA LEU A 609 -9.56 28.51 24.80
C LEU A 609 -8.43 27.91 25.64
N THR A 610 -8.00 28.63 26.68
CA THR A 610 -7.05 28.11 27.68
C THR A 610 -7.59 26.82 28.30
N SER A 611 -6.79 25.75 28.28
CA SER A 611 -7.09 24.50 28.94
C SER A 611 -6.86 24.63 30.45
N THR A 612 -7.79 25.29 31.15
CA THR A 612 -7.67 25.59 32.60
C THR A 612 -7.63 24.35 33.50
N SER A 613 -8.01 23.18 32.97
CA SER A 613 -7.90 21.89 33.66
C SER A 613 -6.50 21.27 33.54
N PHE A 614 -5.67 21.74 32.61
CA PHE A 614 -4.35 21.20 32.35
C PHE A 614 -3.36 21.62 33.44
N ASN A 615 -2.72 20.64 34.08
CA ASN A 615 -1.59 20.84 34.98
C ASN A 615 -0.53 19.81 34.59
N GLY A 616 0.72 20.24 34.41
CA GLY A 616 1.76 19.36 33.91
C GLY A 616 3.12 20.05 33.78
N GLU A 617 4.00 19.46 32.98
CA GLU A 617 5.29 20.02 32.62
C GLU A 617 5.37 20.25 31.10
N MET A 618 6.03 21.34 30.70
CA MET A 618 6.43 21.61 29.33
C MET A 618 7.93 21.43 29.18
N VAL A 619 8.38 20.76 28.12
CA VAL A 619 9.76 20.86 27.63
C VAL A 619 9.81 22.01 26.63
N LEU A 620 10.50 23.09 26.98
CA LEU A 620 10.70 24.27 26.13
C LEU A 620 12.07 24.21 25.48
N ARG A 621 12.14 24.54 24.19
CA ARG A 621 13.37 24.62 23.39
C ARG A 621 13.42 25.92 22.62
N LEU A 622 14.57 26.57 22.62
CA LEU A 622 14.89 27.66 21.73
C LEU A 622 16.00 27.20 20.79
N PHE A 623 15.73 27.22 19.50
CA PHE A 623 16.70 26.98 18.44
C PHE A 623 17.19 28.31 17.88
N ASP A 624 18.44 28.35 17.47
CA ASP A 624 19.00 29.45 16.69
C ASP A 624 18.36 29.49 15.29
N ALA A 625 18.64 30.54 14.54
CA ALA A 625 18.17 30.69 13.17
C ALA A 625 18.60 29.52 12.27
N GLU A 626 17.71 29.10 11.35
CA GLU A 626 18.04 28.06 10.38
C GLU A 626 19.27 28.41 9.54
N ARG A 627 20.17 27.44 9.38
CA ARG A 627 21.36 27.59 8.55
C ARG A 627 21.23 26.84 7.23
N GLU A 628 21.83 27.42 6.21
CA GLU A 628 22.05 26.73 4.94
C GLU A 628 23.23 25.75 5.08
N VAL A 629 23.04 24.52 4.60
CA VAL A 629 24.03 23.45 4.56
C VAL A 629 24.30 23.11 3.10
N SER A 630 25.46 23.53 2.59
CA SER A 630 25.90 23.20 1.23
C SER A 630 26.25 21.73 1.11
N LEU A 631 25.91 21.12 -0.04
CA LEU A 631 26.39 19.78 -0.38
C LEU A 631 27.92 19.79 -0.55
N PRO A 632 28.62 18.67 -0.26
CA PRO A 632 30.08 18.60 -0.38
C PRO A 632 30.59 18.83 -1.80
N ASP A 633 31.85 19.28 -1.92
CA ASP A 633 32.50 19.56 -3.20
C ASP A 633 32.48 18.36 -4.16
N ARG A 634 31.74 18.51 -5.27
CA ARG A 634 31.66 17.58 -6.40
C ARG A 634 31.63 18.38 -7.71
N GLU A 635 31.99 17.77 -8.83
CA GLU A 635 32.05 18.47 -10.13
C GLU A 635 30.70 19.13 -10.48
N TRP A 636 29.59 18.38 -10.42
CA TRP A 636 28.25 18.91 -10.68
C TRP A 636 27.75 19.92 -9.64
N VAL A 637 28.22 19.85 -8.39
CA VAL A 637 27.93 20.85 -7.35
C VAL A 637 28.64 22.17 -7.69
N ASN A 638 29.93 22.10 -8.02
CA ASN A 638 30.75 23.25 -8.38
C ASN A 638 30.30 23.93 -9.69
N GLU A 639 29.68 23.17 -10.59
CA GLU A 639 29.08 23.68 -11.82
C GLU A 639 27.63 24.19 -11.63
N GLY A 640 27.09 24.14 -10.41
CA GLY A 640 25.73 24.61 -10.09
C GLY A 640 24.64 23.78 -10.75
N ARG A 641 24.87 22.48 -10.97
CA ARG A 641 23.97 21.58 -11.70
C ARG A 641 22.98 20.82 -10.80
N CYS A 642 22.83 21.19 -9.54
CA CYS A 642 21.91 20.53 -8.60
C CYS A 642 20.44 20.76 -8.96
N TYR A 643 19.57 19.85 -8.51
CA TYR A 643 18.13 20.07 -8.49
C TYR A 643 17.71 20.92 -7.27
N LEU A 644 18.38 20.75 -6.13
CA LEU A 644 18.29 21.65 -4.97
C LEU A 644 18.75 23.05 -5.34
N GLU A 645 18.03 24.05 -4.83
CA GLU A 645 18.43 25.44 -4.95
C GLU A 645 19.80 25.64 -4.25
N ASN A 646 20.71 26.36 -4.90
CA ASN A 646 22.08 26.60 -4.41
C ASN A 646 22.90 25.35 -4.05
N CYS A 647 22.49 24.16 -4.50
CA CYS A 647 23.11 22.90 -4.06
C CYS A 647 23.15 22.77 -2.53
N ALA A 648 22.11 23.24 -1.84
CA ALA A 648 22.06 23.31 -0.39
C ALA A 648 20.64 23.00 0.14
N TYR A 649 20.55 22.79 1.45
CA TYR A 649 19.28 22.64 2.17
C TYR A 649 19.37 23.38 3.52
N THR A 650 18.24 23.62 4.18
CA THR A 650 18.24 24.27 5.50
C THR A 650 18.23 23.27 6.64
N ALA A 651 18.87 23.61 7.76
CA ALA A 651 18.88 22.81 8.96
C ALA A 651 18.73 23.68 10.22
N GLU A 652 17.93 23.19 11.16
CA GLU A 652 17.76 23.77 12.49
C GLU A 652 18.33 22.81 13.55
N THR A 653 19.65 22.88 13.78
CA THR A 653 20.36 21.96 14.69
C THR A 653 20.84 22.62 15.97
N ASP A 654 20.96 23.95 15.97
CA ASP A 654 21.71 24.67 16.98
C ASP A 654 20.76 25.08 18.12
N LEU A 655 20.80 24.32 19.22
CA LEU A 655 19.93 24.51 20.38
C LEU A 655 20.52 25.56 21.34
N LEU A 656 19.85 26.69 21.49
CA LEU A 656 20.25 27.78 22.38
C LEU A 656 19.80 27.56 23.82
N TYR A 657 18.62 26.97 24.02
CA TYR A 657 18.09 26.66 25.35
C TYR A 657 17.20 25.42 25.33
N THR A 658 17.24 24.64 26.42
CA THR A 658 16.26 23.60 26.71
C THR A 658 15.99 23.56 28.21
N GLY A 659 14.72 23.47 28.60
CA GLY A 659 14.34 23.45 30.02
C GLY A 659 12.94 22.90 30.26
N ARG A 660 12.68 22.52 31.51
CA ARG A 660 11.35 22.11 31.97
C ARG A 660 10.64 23.29 32.62
N VAL A 661 9.38 23.49 32.26
CA VAL A 661 8.54 24.59 32.73
C VAL A 661 7.27 24.00 33.32
N SER A 662 6.90 24.41 34.54
CA SER A 662 5.64 24.01 35.13
C SER A 662 4.47 24.72 34.45
N VAL A 663 3.44 23.96 34.10
CA VAL A 663 2.18 24.47 33.57
C VAL A 663 1.11 24.29 34.64
N VAL A 664 0.49 25.39 35.04
CA VAL A 664 -0.53 25.43 36.11
C VAL A 664 -1.79 26.05 35.55
N GLN A 665 -2.91 25.32 35.64
CA GLN A 665 -4.20 25.76 35.07
C GLN A 665 -4.10 26.21 33.60
N GLY A 666 -3.29 25.50 32.81
CA GLY A 666 -3.06 25.79 31.41
C GLY A 666 -2.16 26.98 31.12
N GLU A 667 -1.59 27.66 32.12
CA GLU A 667 -0.70 28.81 31.95
C GLU A 667 0.74 28.47 32.34
N PHE A 668 1.71 29.12 31.70
CA PHE A 668 3.13 28.97 32.01
C PHE A 668 3.90 30.28 31.90
N GLU A 669 4.92 30.41 32.74
CA GLU A 669 5.91 31.48 32.71
C GLU A 669 7.29 30.87 32.98
N THR A 670 8.30 31.27 32.21
CA THR A 670 9.69 30.86 32.45
C THR A 670 10.66 31.95 32.06
N THR A 671 11.76 32.04 32.79
CA THR A 671 12.90 32.91 32.48
C THR A 671 14.14 32.07 32.21
N PHE A 672 14.87 32.38 31.16
CA PHE A 672 16.16 31.74 30.84
C PHE A 672 17.14 32.74 30.24
N ARG A 673 18.41 32.37 30.17
CA ARG A 673 19.47 33.23 29.62
C ARG A 673 19.91 32.74 28.24
N ILE A 674 20.00 33.65 27.28
CA ILE A 674 20.54 33.36 25.95
C ILE A 674 22.04 33.07 26.05
N PRO A 675 22.56 31.99 25.44
CA PRO A 675 23.99 31.69 25.49
C PRO A 675 24.82 32.78 24.81
N ARG A 676 26.12 32.79 25.07
CA ARG A 676 27.04 33.72 24.41
C ARG A 676 27.23 33.40 22.92
N ASP A 677 27.21 32.12 22.60
CA ASP A 677 27.47 31.57 21.28
C ASP A 677 26.15 31.48 20.51
N VAL A 678 25.69 32.65 20.06
CA VAL A 678 24.53 32.80 19.17
C VAL A 678 25.00 33.33 17.84
N ARG A 679 24.29 32.96 16.78
CA ARG A 679 24.54 33.53 15.46
C ARG A 679 23.98 34.96 15.41
N PHE A 680 24.75 35.85 14.77
CA PHE A 680 24.28 37.19 14.43
C PHE A 680 23.69 37.14 13.01
N ASP A 681 22.45 36.69 12.91
CA ASP A 681 21.69 36.58 11.66
C ASP A 681 20.40 37.41 11.75
N GLU A 682 19.82 37.78 10.61
CA GLU A 682 18.52 38.46 10.53
C GLU A 682 17.35 37.47 10.46
N LYS A 683 17.65 36.18 10.23
CA LYS A 683 16.65 35.11 10.28
C LYS A 683 16.14 34.87 11.71
N PRO A 684 14.85 34.55 11.89
CA PRO A 684 14.27 34.34 13.21
C PRO A 684 14.78 33.05 13.86
N ALA A 685 15.02 33.12 15.17
CA ALA A 685 15.14 31.96 16.05
C ALA A 685 13.77 31.31 16.26
N ARG A 686 13.73 30.03 16.66
CA ARG A 686 12.47 29.31 16.85
C ARG A 686 12.27 28.79 18.26
N LEU A 687 11.12 29.11 18.84
CA LEU A 687 10.69 28.60 20.13
C LEU A 687 9.69 27.43 19.95
N LEU A 688 9.99 26.28 20.56
CA LEU A 688 9.18 25.06 20.46
C LEU A 688 8.89 24.51 21.86
N GLY A 689 7.63 24.20 22.14
CA GLY A 689 7.19 23.60 23.40
C GLY A 689 6.49 22.27 23.19
N TYR A 690 6.71 21.32 24.11
CA TYR A 690 5.91 20.09 24.20
C TYR A 690 5.40 19.92 25.63
N VAL A 691 4.09 19.79 25.79
CA VAL A 691 3.45 19.61 27.10
C VAL A 691 3.07 18.16 27.36
N THR A 692 3.28 17.74 28.60
CA THR A 692 2.84 16.45 29.13
C THR A 692 2.24 16.63 30.51
N SER A 693 1.14 15.93 30.77
CA SER A 693 0.41 15.91 32.05
C SER A 693 0.61 14.61 32.79
#